data_AF-A0A127QPJ8-F1
#
_entry.id   AF-A0A127QPJ8-F1
#
_cell.length_a   1.000
_cell.length_b   1.000
_cell.length_c   1.000
_cell.angle_alpha   90.00
_cell.angle_beta   90.00
_cell.angle_gamma   90.00
#
_symmetry.space_group_name_H-M   'P 1'
#
loop_
_entity.id
_entity.type
_entity.pdbx_description
1 polymer ?
#
loop_
_entity_poly.entity_id
_entity_poly.type
_entity_poly.pdbx_seq_one_letter_code
_entity_poly.pdbx_strand_id
1 'polypeptide(L)'
;MLSLKLQNPNARFVLIVDELDQHFNLSLKNFSWLNTADLQALLEPVTDWLNGKATTTQRQVLIKFCALGKALSGLGISELPRDEEGWQGLIFSAFSLWFERDTSAKLENTARDWNSAHLKIFELLRDATDLIPIGVLIPRASKNLAYDIPTHGSDLIGSQPLVQTGRADQTIVTLDLERSDTEYLDEIRQRLTRLTSVLERCCLEWWEQIEKHFRYGQALIAKANWEAIDDRISRGDIYDVAPNVRNPRGGSHKHFLKGDTEESFGDLLLVLTKKHGRHFIREMCDRNRHLPSHKSITIPHCAPEVTTPLTHRSERINWMLGNLSPTDYMMAAVLLTIYQPKFTPHALAAAKLADKNNRPYLESGDLGFSLRIDKKRVHTIKDGHLNQKCLDILNLILEMTTSSRAALRDKASPYANSFFLVGAGDDVRQPLNDARFLSKRSGPSGLPDRWIGDLFPILVEEGVTAGMLTLRKIRTTQGVLEWFDTRSIEKMARKLGNSTSVSITHYLPRSLVEAWYTRQIRQFQNIWLATSAAGESYLLHVTDFSTLPALHRFLLRITDLCPDGSSPLANELHKRLVIKNDAGEAQRIGDSLAIAASKESFLSLYLYKEAALSSTSSHSSLSAVDQSAGMSPNDIIMLSDLVKARAEEDKNPKIRKAHFDALAELPLARLSTNWGDLFAKWDQNHA
;
A
#
# COMPACT_ATOMS: atom_id res chain seq x y z
N MET A 1 21.99 17.66 -29.38
CA MET A 1 22.75 17.85 -28.13
C MET A 1 22.08 19.01 -27.42
N LEU A 2 21.28 18.76 -26.38
CA LEU A 2 20.57 19.81 -25.65
C LEU A 2 21.58 20.56 -24.79
N SER A 3 21.78 21.85 -25.03
CA SER A 3 22.68 22.65 -24.20
C SER A 3 22.01 23.96 -23.79
N LEU A 4 21.86 24.15 -22.48
CA LEU A 4 21.67 25.47 -21.89
C LEU A 4 23.04 26.14 -21.83
N LYS A 5 23.18 27.31 -22.44
CA LYS A 5 24.43 28.08 -22.41
C LYS A 5 24.19 29.45 -21.78
N LEU A 6 24.99 29.76 -20.75
CA LEU A 6 25.07 31.11 -20.20
C LEU A 6 25.85 31.97 -21.20
N GLN A 7 25.16 32.83 -21.95
CA GLN A 7 25.82 33.75 -22.88
C GLN A 7 26.11 35.07 -22.17
N ASN A 8 27.39 35.29 -21.84
CA ASN A 8 27.97 36.53 -21.32
C ASN A 8 27.20 37.17 -20.13
N PRO A 9 27.69 37.07 -18.89
CA PRO A 9 26.98 37.59 -17.71
C PRO A 9 26.71 39.11 -17.76
N ASN A 10 27.45 39.87 -18.59
CA ASN A 10 27.18 41.29 -18.84
C ASN A 10 25.96 41.53 -19.74
N ALA A 11 25.59 40.57 -20.60
CA ALA A 11 24.42 40.66 -21.48
C ALA A 11 23.11 40.28 -20.76
N ARG A 12 23.19 39.56 -19.63
CA ARG A 12 22.05 39.17 -18.77
C ARG A 12 20.96 38.36 -19.52
N PHE A 13 21.34 37.33 -20.28
CA PHE A 13 20.40 36.34 -20.84
C PHE A 13 20.92 34.90 -20.73
N VAL A 14 19.99 33.94 -20.60
CA VAL A 14 20.25 32.49 -20.73
C VAL A 14 19.66 32.01 -22.04
N LEU A 15 20.47 31.33 -22.85
CA LEU A 15 20.04 30.72 -24.11
C LEU A 15 19.69 29.24 -23.88
N ILE A 16 18.46 28.88 -24.20
CA ILE A 16 17.99 27.49 -24.28
C ILE A 16 17.90 27.12 -25.75
N VAL A 17 18.54 26.03 -26.16
CA VAL A 17 18.43 25.46 -27.51
C VAL A 17 17.66 24.15 -27.41
N ASP A 18 16.55 24.05 -28.15
CA ASP A 18 15.73 22.83 -28.17
C ASP A 18 16.18 21.82 -29.24
N GLU A 19 15.48 20.69 -29.34
CA GLU A 19 15.81 19.60 -30.27
C GLU A 19 15.62 19.98 -31.76
N LEU A 20 14.94 21.09 -32.02
CA LEU A 20 14.65 21.63 -33.36
C LEU A 20 15.52 22.86 -33.68
N ASP A 21 16.58 23.10 -32.90
CA ASP A 21 17.46 24.28 -33.01
C ASP A 21 16.73 25.62 -32.78
N GLN A 22 15.57 25.61 -32.11
CA GLN A 22 14.89 26.84 -31.73
C GLN A 22 15.57 27.45 -30.51
N HIS A 23 15.84 28.75 -30.62
CA HIS A 23 16.48 29.55 -29.58
C HIS A 23 15.43 30.22 -28.69
N PHE A 24 15.46 29.91 -27.39
CA PHE A 24 14.69 30.62 -26.38
C PHE A 24 15.61 31.41 -25.46
N ASN A 25 15.44 32.74 -25.48
CA ASN A 25 16.20 33.67 -24.64
C ASN A 25 15.40 34.02 -23.39
N LEU A 26 15.95 33.71 -22.21
CA LEU A 26 15.39 34.16 -20.94
C LEU A 26 16.20 35.33 -20.40
N SER A 27 15.52 36.45 -20.16
CA SER A 27 16.11 37.66 -19.58
C SER A 27 16.43 37.48 -18.10
N LEU A 28 17.68 37.75 -17.72
CA LEU A 28 18.17 37.79 -16.33
C LEU A 28 18.06 39.18 -15.71
N LYS A 29 17.31 40.11 -16.33
CA LYS A 29 17.05 41.45 -15.76
C LYS A 29 16.48 41.41 -14.35
N ASN A 30 15.81 40.32 -13.95
CA ASN A 30 15.26 40.14 -12.62
C ASN A 30 16.33 39.93 -11.52
N PHE A 31 17.60 39.71 -11.90
CA PHE A 31 18.75 39.66 -10.99
C PHE A 31 19.68 40.87 -11.17
N SER A 32 19.18 41.97 -11.76
CA SER A 32 19.98 43.16 -12.05
C SER A 32 20.59 43.84 -10.83
N TRP A 33 20.04 43.55 -9.65
CA TRP A 33 20.45 44.05 -8.34
C TRP A 33 21.70 43.35 -7.81
N LEU A 34 22.02 42.15 -8.29
CA LEU A 34 23.19 41.40 -7.83
C LEU A 34 24.42 41.73 -8.68
N ASN A 35 25.60 41.82 -8.05
CA ASN A 35 26.85 42.00 -8.78
C ASN A 35 27.12 40.83 -9.73
N THR A 36 27.95 41.07 -10.76
CA THR A 36 28.18 40.10 -11.84
C THR A 36 28.85 38.80 -11.34
N ALA A 37 29.73 38.88 -10.33
CA ALA A 37 30.45 37.73 -9.81
C ALA A 37 29.50 36.77 -9.05
N ASP A 38 28.68 37.31 -8.15
CA ASP A 38 27.71 36.54 -7.38
C ASP A 38 26.56 36.01 -8.25
N LEU A 39 26.16 36.78 -9.25
CA LEU A 39 25.19 36.33 -10.24
C LEU A 39 25.71 35.12 -11.02
N GLN A 40 27.00 35.11 -11.38
CA GLN A 40 27.62 33.98 -12.03
C GLN A 40 27.70 32.77 -11.08
N ALA A 41 28.15 32.98 -9.84
CA ALA A 41 28.23 31.92 -8.82
C ALA A 41 26.88 31.23 -8.56
N LEU A 42 25.78 31.97 -8.69
CA LEU A 42 24.42 31.45 -8.52
C LEU A 42 23.86 30.78 -9.78
N LEU A 43 24.21 31.25 -10.98
CA LEU A 43 23.64 30.74 -12.24
C LEU A 43 24.38 29.57 -12.86
N GLU A 44 25.70 29.49 -12.70
CA GLU A 44 26.53 28.44 -13.28
C GLU A 44 26.12 27.05 -12.76
N PRO A 45 25.97 26.83 -11.43
CA PRO A 45 25.52 25.54 -10.90
C PRO A 45 24.10 25.16 -11.33
N VAL A 46 23.20 26.15 -11.36
CA VAL A 46 21.80 25.94 -11.77
C VAL A 46 21.73 25.56 -13.24
N THR A 47 22.58 26.17 -14.08
CA THR A 47 22.69 25.87 -15.50
C THR A 47 23.16 24.44 -15.73
N ASP A 48 24.22 24.03 -15.03
CA ASP A 48 24.77 22.68 -15.12
C ASP A 48 23.79 21.62 -14.61
N TRP A 49 23.07 21.91 -13.53
CA TRP A 49 22.04 21.02 -13.00
C TRP A 49 20.82 20.87 -13.92
N LEU A 50 20.56 21.87 -14.78
CA LEU A 50 19.51 21.81 -15.78
C LEU A 50 19.96 21.14 -17.08
N ASN A 51 21.25 21.19 -17.40
CA ASN A 51 21.84 20.45 -18.50
C ASN A 51 21.64 18.93 -18.26
N GLY A 52 21.04 18.24 -19.24
CA GLY A 52 20.61 16.84 -19.13
C GLY A 52 19.12 16.63 -18.78
N LYS A 53 18.35 17.69 -18.51
CA LYS A 53 16.88 17.61 -18.36
C LYS A 53 16.16 17.97 -19.66
N ALA A 54 14.91 17.53 -19.80
CA ALA A 54 14.05 17.93 -20.92
C ALA A 54 13.86 19.46 -20.99
N THR A 55 13.84 20.03 -22.20
CA THR A 55 13.75 21.48 -22.47
C THR A 55 12.57 22.16 -21.78
N THR A 56 11.42 21.47 -21.72
CA THR A 56 10.22 21.94 -21.01
C THR A 56 10.47 22.13 -19.52
N THR A 57 11.23 21.22 -18.90
CA THR A 57 11.62 21.30 -17.49
C THR A 57 12.61 22.42 -17.25
N GLN A 58 13.63 22.55 -18.12
CA GLN A 58 14.60 23.65 -18.06
C GLN A 58 13.89 25.01 -18.08
N ARG A 59 12.98 25.21 -19.04
CA ARG A 59 12.18 26.43 -19.18
C ARG A 59 11.32 26.71 -17.94
N GLN A 60 10.58 25.72 -17.45
CA GLN A 60 9.68 25.91 -16.30
C GLN A 60 10.44 26.28 -15.02
N VAL A 61 11.58 25.64 -14.76
CA VAL A 61 12.39 25.95 -13.59
C VAL A 61 12.99 27.34 -13.67
N LEU A 62 13.56 27.71 -14.83
CA LEU A 62 14.19 29.03 -15.00
C LEU A 62 13.18 30.17 -14.93
N ILE A 63 11.96 30.01 -15.48
CA ILE A 63 10.89 31.02 -15.32
C ILE A 63 10.57 31.25 -13.85
N LYS A 64 10.42 30.17 -13.07
CA LYS A 64 10.16 30.26 -11.63
C LYS A 64 11.33 30.94 -10.93
N PHE A 65 12.56 30.55 -11.27
CA PHE A 65 13.77 31.12 -10.68
C PHE A 65 13.91 32.62 -10.94
N CYS A 66 13.64 33.08 -12.17
CA CYS A 66 13.58 34.50 -12.49
C CYS A 66 12.46 35.24 -11.73
N ALA A 67 11.34 34.59 -11.45
CA ALA A 67 10.28 35.18 -10.62
C ALA A 67 10.74 35.37 -9.17
N LEU A 68 11.52 34.42 -8.62
CA LEU A 68 12.14 34.56 -7.31
C LEU A 68 13.17 35.69 -7.29
N GLY A 69 14.05 35.78 -8.30
CA GLY A 69 15.01 36.89 -8.43
C GLY A 69 14.32 38.26 -8.42
N LYS A 70 13.16 38.38 -9.09
CA LYS A 70 12.35 39.60 -9.06
C LYS A 70 11.81 39.90 -7.66
N ALA A 71 11.30 38.89 -6.95
CA ALA A 71 10.83 39.08 -5.58
C ALA A 71 11.96 39.55 -4.64
N LEU A 72 13.15 38.96 -4.78
CA LEU A 72 14.33 39.31 -3.99
C LEU A 72 14.89 40.70 -4.27
N SER A 73 14.61 41.30 -5.44
CA SER A 73 15.05 42.66 -5.76
C SER A 73 14.56 43.71 -4.75
N GLY A 74 13.46 43.43 -4.03
CA GLY A 74 12.93 44.30 -2.99
C GLY A 74 13.73 44.31 -1.68
N LEU A 75 14.71 43.41 -1.50
CA LEU A 75 15.50 43.32 -0.27
C LEU A 75 16.66 44.31 -0.18
N GLY A 76 16.96 45.05 -1.26
CA GLY A 76 18.03 46.06 -1.27
C GLY A 76 19.44 45.49 -1.16
N ILE A 77 19.62 44.19 -1.37
CA ILE A 77 20.94 43.54 -1.38
C ILE A 77 21.63 43.72 -2.74
N SER A 78 22.97 43.82 -2.73
CA SER A 78 23.80 43.94 -3.94
C SER A 78 24.89 42.88 -4.06
N GLU A 79 25.14 42.15 -2.98
CA GLU A 79 26.06 41.00 -2.92
C GLU A 79 25.37 39.84 -2.19
N LEU A 80 25.82 38.61 -2.44
CA LEU A 80 25.39 37.44 -1.67
C LEU A 80 26.04 37.45 -0.28
N PRO A 81 25.35 36.91 0.75
CA PRO A 81 25.93 36.78 2.08
C PRO A 81 27.19 35.91 2.08
N ARG A 82 28.10 36.19 3.03
CA ARG A 82 29.37 35.44 3.16
C ARG A 82 29.42 34.57 4.41
N ASP A 83 28.47 34.75 5.33
CA ASP A 83 28.35 34.03 6.58
C ASP A 83 27.02 33.26 6.66
N GLU A 84 26.96 32.31 7.59
CA GLU A 84 25.80 31.44 7.79
C GLU A 84 24.55 32.24 8.22
N GLU A 85 24.73 33.24 9.09
CA GLU A 85 23.63 34.08 9.57
C GLU A 85 23.01 34.93 8.46
N GLY A 86 23.85 35.56 7.61
CA GLY A 86 23.37 36.33 6.47
C GLY A 86 22.65 35.45 5.43
N TRP A 87 23.14 34.24 5.17
CA TRP A 87 22.45 33.28 4.30
C TRP A 87 21.12 32.81 4.90
N GLN A 88 21.08 32.55 6.21
CA GLN A 88 19.84 32.17 6.90
C GLN A 88 18.78 33.27 6.80
N GLY A 89 19.19 34.54 6.99
CA GLY A 89 18.34 35.71 6.79
C GLY A 89 17.82 35.80 5.36
N LEU A 90 18.71 35.69 4.36
CA LEU A 90 18.33 35.76 2.96
C LEU A 90 17.30 34.70 2.56
N ILE A 91 17.49 33.44 2.99
CA ILE A 91 16.58 32.35 2.65
C ILE A 91 15.21 32.51 3.31
N PHE A 92 15.16 32.98 4.56
CA PHE A 92 13.87 33.26 5.21
C PHE A 92 13.15 34.44 4.54
N SER A 93 13.86 35.51 4.20
CA SER A 93 13.29 36.62 3.43
C SER A 93 12.80 36.16 2.06
N ALA A 94 13.56 35.29 1.38
CA ALA A 94 13.16 34.67 0.12
C ALA A 94 11.86 33.87 0.25
N PHE A 95 11.76 33.10 1.34
CA PHE A 95 10.56 32.31 1.66
C PHE A 95 9.37 33.24 1.89
N SER A 96 9.46 34.21 2.81
CA SER A 96 8.35 35.11 3.13
C SER A 96 7.89 35.91 1.91
N LEU A 97 8.82 36.54 1.17
CA LEU A 97 8.48 37.31 -0.03
C LEU A 97 7.82 36.47 -1.13
N TRP A 98 8.18 35.18 -1.23
CA TRP A 98 7.54 34.28 -2.18
C TRP A 98 6.07 33.97 -1.85
N PHE A 99 5.68 34.08 -0.57
CA PHE A 99 4.30 33.87 -0.13
C PHE A 99 3.50 35.18 0.01
N GLU A 100 4.17 36.30 0.24
CA GLU A 100 3.55 37.64 0.36
C GLU A 100 3.34 38.34 -0.98
N ARG A 101 3.86 37.79 -2.08
CA ARG A 101 3.67 38.33 -3.43
C ARG A 101 2.18 38.43 -3.80
N ASP A 102 1.81 39.55 -4.40
CA ASP A 102 0.49 39.75 -4.98
C ASP A 102 0.34 38.88 -6.24
N THR A 103 -0.29 37.71 -6.09
CA THR A 103 -0.53 36.76 -7.19
C THR A 103 -1.93 36.18 -7.10
N SER A 104 -2.57 35.97 -8.25
CA SER A 104 -3.85 35.25 -8.36
C SER A 104 -3.72 33.73 -8.17
N ALA A 105 -2.51 33.22 -7.91
CA ALA A 105 -2.25 31.80 -7.76
C ALA A 105 -2.67 31.32 -6.36
N LYS A 106 -3.39 30.20 -6.30
CA LYS A 106 -3.72 29.54 -5.03
C LYS A 106 -2.46 29.26 -4.20
N LEU A 107 -2.57 29.42 -2.88
CA LEU A 107 -1.47 29.19 -1.93
C LEU A 107 -0.84 27.79 -2.08
N GLU A 108 -1.65 26.76 -2.35
CA GLU A 108 -1.18 25.41 -2.65
C GLU A 108 -0.24 25.35 -3.87
N ASN A 109 -0.55 26.08 -4.94
CA ASN A 109 0.29 26.15 -6.13
C ASN A 109 1.60 26.89 -5.83
N THR A 110 1.55 27.97 -5.05
CA THR A 110 2.73 28.72 -4.59
C THR A 110 3.65 27.84 -3.72
N ALA A 111 3.09 27.03 -2.82
CA ALA A 111 3.82 26.06 -2.00
C ALA A 111 4.43 24.92 -2.84
N ARG A 112 3.69 24.43 -3.84
CA ARG A 112 4.20 23.43 -4.79
C ARG A 112 5.38 23.98 -5.61
N ASP A 113 5.28 25.23 -6.06
CA ASP A 113 6.35 25.87 -6.84
C ASP A 113 7.61 26.09 -6.01
N TRP A 114 7.47 26.51 -4.75
CA TRP A 114 8.57 26.60 -3.79
C TRP A 114 9.30 25.26 -3.64
N ASN A 115 8.57 24.19 -3.32
CA ASN A 115 9.16 22.88 -3.07
C ASN A 115 9.74 22.22 -4.33
N SER A 116 9.18 22.50 -5.51
CA SER A 116 9.59 21.84 -6.75
C SER A 116 10.75 22.51 -7.48
N ALA A 117 10.91 23.84 -7.31
CA ALA A 117 11.96 24.64 -7.95
C ALA A 117 12.91 25.27 -6.93
N HIS A 118 12.43 26.19 -6.09
CA HIS A 118 13.28 27.03 -5.24
C HIS A 118 14.04 26.24 -4.17
N LEU A 119 13.34 25.35 -3.46
CA LEU A 119 13.95 24.45 -2.48
C LEU A 119 15.09 23.65 -3.10
N LYS A 120 14.89 23.08 -4.29
CA LYS A 120 15.91 22.26 -4.97
C LYS A 120 17.11 23.09 -5.43
N ILE A 121 16.88 24.34 -5.84
CA ILE A 121 17.97 25.24 -6.23
C ILE A 121 18.79 25.62 -5.00
N PHE A 122 18.16 25.98 -3.88
CA PHE A 122 18.90 26.27 -2.66
C PHE A 122 19.59 25.03 -2.07
N GLU A 123 18.96 23.86 -2.12
CA GLU A 123 19.59 22.59 -1.73
C GLU A 123 20.80 22.29 -2.64
N LEU A 124 20.72 22.54 -3.95
CA LEU A 124 21.85 22.43 -4.88
C LEU A 124 23.00 23.38 -4.50
N LEU A 125 22.70 24.67 -4.27
CA LEU A 125 23.69 25.68 -3.94
C LEU A 125 24.37 25.43 -2.58
N ARG A 126 23.69 24.73 -1.67
CA ARG A 126 24.24 24.30 -0.38
C ARG A 126 25.04 23.00 -0.49
N ASP A 127 24.46 21.98 -1.11
CA ASP A 127 24.96 20.60 -1.01
C ASP A 127 25.97 20.24 -2.11
N ALA A 128 25.96 20.93 -3.25
CA ALA A 128 26.81 20.60 -4.41
C ALA A 128 27.89 21.64 -4.69
N THR A 129 27.68 22.90 -4.33
CA THR A 129 28.61 24.00 -4.67
C THR A 129 29.18 24.74 -3.47
N ASP A 130 28.82 24.34 -2.25
CA ASP A 130 29.24 24.98 -1.00
C ASP A 130 29.06 26.50 -0.96
N LEU A 131 28.17 27.05 -1.80
CA LEU A 131 27.90 28.48 -1.89
C LEU A 131 27.07 28.94 -0.69
N ILE A 132 26.13 28.09 -0.28
CA ILE A 132 25.35 28.26 0.95
C ILE A 132 25.98 27.36 2.03
N PRO A 133 26.33 27.90 3.22
CA PRO A 133 26.86 27.09 4.30
C PRO A 133 25.92 25.96 4.73
N ILE A 134 26.47 24.81 5.10
CA ILE A 134 25.69 23.59 5.39
C ILE A 134 24.72 23.74 6.57
N GLY A 135 25.01 24.62 7.53
CA GLY A 135 24.15 24.89 8.67
C GLY A 135 22.92 25.73 8.35
N VAL A 136 22.84 26.33 7.16
CA VAL A 136 21.68 27.11 6.72
C VAL A 136 20.48 26.21 6.45
N LEU A 137 19.39 26.49 7.16
CA LEU A 137 18.11 25.81 7.06
C LEU A 137 17.29 26.39 5.90
N ILE A 138 16.89 25.52 4.97
CA ILE A 138 16.05 25.87 3.83
C ILE A 138 14.60 25.43 4.12
N PRO A 139 13.63 26.35 4.24
CA PRO A 139 12.27 26.01 4.63
C PRO A 139 11.55 25.16 3.59
N ARG A 140 10.76 24.17 4.04
CA ARG A 140 9.83 23.45 3.17
C ARG A 140 8.42 23.99 3.38
N ALA A 141 7.74 24.29 2.28
CA ALA A 141 6.35 24.71 2.34
C ALA A 141 5.45 23.50 2.67
N SER A 142 4.72 23.55 3.78
CA SER A 142 3.77 22.50 4.17
C SER A 142 2.60 22.44 3.19
N LYS A 143 2.14 21.23 2.85
CA LYS A 143 0.90 21.02 2.08
C LYS A 143 -0.38 21.27 2.90
N ASN A 144 -0.26 21.40 4.23
CA ASN A 144 -1.38 21.64 5.13
C ASN A 144 -1.51 23.13 5.48
N LEU A 145 -1.67 23.98 4.48
CA LEU A 145 -1.97 25.41 4.69
C LEU A 145 -3.48 25.62 4.78
N ALA A 146 -4.11 24.94 5.73
CA ALA A 146 -5.53 25.08 6.05
C ALA A 146 -5.68 25.34 7.56
N TYR A 147 -5.31 26.54 7.97
CA TYR A 147 -5.85 27.22 9.14
C TYR A 147 -5.85 28.71 8.82
N ASP A 148 -6.74 29.09 7.90
CA ASP A 148 -7.14 30.48 7.81
C ASP A 148 -8.14 30.76 8.94
N ILE A 149 -7.85 31.86 9.61
CA ILE A 149 -8.49 32.44 10.79
C ILE A 149 -10.02 32.48 10.60
N PRO A 150 -10.84 32.02 11.58
CA PRO A 150 -12.29 32.09 11.46
C PRO A 150 -12.72 33.56 11.46
N THR A 151 -13.20 34.03 10.32
CA THR A 151 -13.97 35.28 10.25
C THR A 151 -15.25 35.05 11.06
N HIS A 152 -15.29 35.57 12.28
CA HIS A 152 -16.51 35.67 13.05
C HIS A 152 -17.53 36.52 12.26
N GLY A 153 -18.49 35.84 11.65
CA GLY A 153 -19.67 36.41 11.02
C GLY A 153 -20.90 35.72 11.60
N SER A 154 -21.62 36.47 12.41
CA SER A 154 -22.93 36.22 13.01
C SER A 154 -23.89 35.37 12.17
N ASP A 155 -24.34 34.24 12.72
CA ASP A 155 -25.64 33.62 12.41
C ASP A 155 -26.25 32.97 13.67
N LEU A 156 -27.57 33.14 13.83
CA LEU A 156 -28.34 32.99 15.07
C LEU A 156 -28.70 31.53 15.44
N ILE A 157 -29.13 31.36 16.70
CA ILE A 157 -29.66 30.11 17.29
C ILE A 157 -30.70 29.47 16.34
N GLY A 158 -30.46 28.21 15.98
CA GLY A 158 -31.31 27.42 15.09
C GLY A 158 -30.74 27.23 13.68
N SER A 159 -29.70 27.97 13.29
CA SER A 159 -28.90 27.63 12.13
C SER A 159 -27.86 26.56 12.53
N GLN A 160 -28.06 25.34 12.07
CA GLN A 160 -26.98 24.35 12.13
C GLN A 160 -25.93 24.77 11.11
N PRO A 161 -24.65 24.95 11.50
CA PRO A 161 -23.61 24.73 10.53
C PRO A 161 -23.80 23.27 10.10
N LEU A 162 -24.00 23.04 8.80
CA LEU A 162 -23.62 21.74 8.25
C LEU A 162 -22.15 21.60 8.60
N VAL A 163 -21.89 20.84 9.67
CA VAL A 163 -20.58 20.26 9.90
C VAL A 163 -20.34 19.48 8.62
N GLN A 164 -19.47 20.00 7.75
CA GLN A 164 -18.77 19.12 6.84
C GLN A 164 -18.03 18.14 7.75
N THR A 165 -18.65 16.99 7.99
CA THR A 165 -17.97 15.80 8.45
C THR A 165 -16.97 15.50 7.35
N GLY A 166 -15.76 16.05 7.49
CA GLY A 166 -14.65 15.73 6.62
C GLY A 166 -14.48 14.23 6.66
N ARG A 167 -14.96 13.54 5.61
CA ARG A 167 -14.90 12.08 5.48
C ARG A 167 -13.47 11.64 5.72
N ALA A 168 -13.23 11.04 6.87
CA ALA A 168 -11.96 10.43 7.21
C ALA A 168 -11.88 9.08 6.51
N ASP A 169 -11.73 9.09 5.18
CA ASP A 169 -11.50 7.88 4.37
C ASP A 169 -10.07 7.38 4.59
N GLN A 170 -9.73 6.98 5.82
CA GLN A 170 -8.43 6.41 6.17
C GLN A 170 -8.41 4.90 5.94
N THR A 171 -9.59 4.27 5.91
CA THR A 171 -9.83 2.83 5.70
C THR A 171 -10.27 2.55 4.27
N ILE A 172 -10.25 1.27 3.88
CA ILE A 172 -10.81 0.82 2.58
C ILE A 172 -12.34 1.01 2.56
N VAL A 173 -13.02 0.94 3.71
CA VAL A 173 -14.47 1.12 3.86
C VAL A 173 -14.79 2.50 4.41
N THR A 174 -15.82 3.16 3.87
CA THR A 174 -16.35 4.44 4.37
C THR A 174 -17.11 4.23 5.68
N LEU A 175 -16.83 5.05 6.68
CA LEU A 175 -17.49 4.99 7.98
C LEU A 175 -18.77 5.84 7.96
N ASP A 176 -19.95 5.21 7.94
CA ASP A 176 -21.28 5.82 8.08
C ASP A 176 -21.67 6.07 9.57
N LEU A 177 -21.96 7.31 9.96
CA LEU A 177 -22.13 7.69 11.39
C LEU A 177 -23.59 7.62 11.89
N GLU A 178 -24.55 7.24 11.05
CA GLU A 178 -25.99 7.44 11.33
C GLU A 178 -26.72 6.18 11.86
N ARG A 179 -26.02 5.05 12.03
CA ARG A 179 -26.59 3.75 12.39
C ARG A 179 -26.38 3.38 13.87
N SER A 180 -27.13 2.40 14.36
CA SER A 180 -26.97 1.86 15.72
C SER A 180 -25.54 1.31 15.93
N ASP A 181 -24.85 1.82 16.97
CA ASP A 181 -23.40 1.67 17.16
C ASP A 181 -22.89 0.20 17.25
N THR A 182 -23.75 -0.77 17.56
CA THR A 182 -23.35 -2.17 17.78
C THR A 182 -23.29 -2.98 16.49
N GLU A 183 -24.36 -2.98 15.69
CA GLU A 183 -24.42 -3.71 14.42
C GLU A 183 -23.47 -3.09 13.40
N TYR A 184 -23.38 -1.77 13.44
CA TYR A 184 -22.50 -1.00 12.56
C TYR A 184 -21.01 -1.36 12.71
N LEU A 185 -20.50 -1.51 13.95
CA LEU A 185 -19.10 -1.84 14.18
C LEU A 185 -18.73 -3.25 13.72
N ASP A 186 -19.63 -4.21 13.93
CA ASP A 186 -19.44 -5.58 13.45
C ASP A 186 -19.55 -5.65 11.91
N GLU A 187 -20.49 -4.90 11.31
CA GLU A 187 -20.60 -4.74 9.85
C GLU A 187 -19.31 -4.17 9.25
N ILE A 188 -18.74 -3.10 9.83
CA ILE A 188 -17.47 -2.53 9.37
C ILE A 188 -16.35 -3.56 9.44
N ARG A 189 -16.21 -4.26 10.57
CA ARG A 189 -15.16 -5.26 10.76
C ARG A 189 -15.26 -6.36 9.70
N GLN A 190 -16.47 -6.90 9.52
CA GLN A 190 -16.72 -7.95 8.52
C GLN A 190 -16.43 -7.44 7.11
N ARG A 191 -16.87 -6.22 6.79
CA ARG A 191 -16.64 -5.60 5.49
C ARG A 191 -15.16 -5.37 5.19
N LEU A 192 -14.41 -4.84 6.16
CA LEU A 192 -12.96 -4.65 6.05
C LEU A 192 -12.24 -5.98 5.86
N THR A 193 -12.66 -7.02 6.60
CA THR A 193 -12.11 -8.37 6.49
C THR A 193 -12.37 -8.96 5.11
N ARG A 194 -13.64 -8.97 4.66
CA ARG A 194 -14.03 -9.47 3.33
C ARG A 194 -13.28 -8.79 2.19
N LEU A 195 -13.23 -7.46 2.19
CA LEU A 195 -12.52 -6.70 1.15
C LEU A 195 -11.01 -6.97 1.17
N THR A 196 -10.42 -7.12 2.36
CA THR A 196 -9.00 -7.49 2.48
C THR A 196 -8.75 -8.88 1.90
N SER A 197 -9.58 -9.87 2.24
CA SER A 197 -9.46 -11.25 1.75
C SER A 197 -9.63 -11.34 0.24
N VAL A 198 -10.60 -10.63 -0.34
CA VAL A 198 -10.81 -10.59 -1.80
C VAL A 198 -9.60 -9.96 -2.49
N LEU A 199 -9.11 -8.81 -1.96
CA LEU A 199 -7.91 -8.15 -2.51
C LEU A 199 -6.67 -9.04 -2.41
N GLU A 200 -6.46 -9.70 -1.27
CA GLU A 200 -5.36 -10.64 -1.07
C GLU A 200 -5.41 -11.75 -2.12
N ARG A 201 -6.57 -12.38 -2.30
CA ARG A 201 -6.77 -13.46 -3.27
C ARG A 201 -6.46 -13.02 -4.70
N CYS A 202 -6.98 -11.86 -5.13
CA CYS A 202 -6.70 -11.34 -6.48
C CYS A 202 -5.21 -11.07 -6.69
N CYS A 203 -4.53 -10.48 -5.70
CA CYS A 203 -3.10 -10.22 -5.80
C CYS A 203 -2.26 -11.50 -5.75
N LEU A 204 -2.67 -12.51 -4.97
CA LEU A 204 -2.02 -13.82 -4.94
C LEU A 204 -2.16 -14.54 -6.27
N GLU A 205 -3.36 -14.57 -6.84
CA GLU A 205 -3.63 -15.16 -8.14
C GLU A 205 -2.78 -14.51 -9.25
N TRP A 206 -2.62 -13.18 -9.21
CA TRP A 206 -1.68 -12.47 -10.09
C TRP A 206 -0.23 -12.89 -9.87
N TRP A 207 0.18 -13.11 -8.62
CA TRP A 207 1.55 -13.50 -8.30
C TRP A 207 1.87 -14.94 -8.70
N GLU A 208 0.94 -15.87 -8.47
CA GLU A 208 1.08 -17.28 -8.83
C GLU A 208 1.21 -17.48 -10.35
N GLN A 209 0.47 -16.72 -11.17
CA GLN A 209 0.64 -16.80 -12.62
C GLN A 209 2.04 -16.32 -13.06
N ILE A 210 2.61 -15.30 -12.42
CA ILE A 210 3.97 -14.81 -12.72
C ILE A 210 4.97 -15.92 -12.45
N GLU A 211 4.86 -16.57 -11.30
CA GLU A 211 5.74 -17.68 -10.95
C GLU A 211 5.62 -18.82 -11.96
N LYS A 212 4.41 -19.28 -12.28
CA LYS A 212 4.18 -20.36 -13.27
C LYS A 212 4.82 -20.03 -14.62
N HIS A 213 4.65 -18.79 -15.11
CA HIS A 213 5.26 -18.34 -16.36
C HIS A 213 6.79 -18.28 -16.27
N PHE A 214 7.34 -17.79 -15.17
CA PHE A 214 8.78 -17.73 -14.95
C PHE A 214 9.39 -19.14 -14.95
N ARG A 215 8.84 -20.07 -14.17
CA ARG A 215 9.28 -21.47 -14.11
C ARG A 215 9.24 -22.14 -15.48
N TYR A 216 8.13 -21.96 -16.21
CA TYR A 216 7.97 -22.48 -17.57
C TYR A 216 9.05 -21.93 -18.52
N GLY A 217 9.26 -20.61 -18.52
CA GLY A 217 10.27 -19.95 -19.35
C GLY A 217 11.70 -20.43 -19.05
N GLN A 218 12.08 -20.54 -17.78
CA GLN A 218 13.40 -21.04 -17.40
C GLN A 218 13.60 -22.50 -17.81
N ALA A 219 12.56 -23.35 -17.73
CA ALA A 219 12.64 -24.73 -18.16
C ALA A 219 12.87 -24.86 -19.68
N LEU A 220 12.24 -24.01 -20.49
CA LEU A 220 12.47 -23.98 -21.94
C LEU A 220 13.88 -23.48 -22.29
N ILE A 221 14.33 -22.41 -21.64
CA ILE A 221 15.69 -21.86 -21.84
C ILE A 221 16.75 -22.94 -21.53
N ALA A 222 16.55 -23.74 -20.49
CA ALA A 222 17.47 -24.80 -20.10
C ALA A 222 17.53 -25.97 -21.10
N LYS A 223 16.46 -26.22 -21.86
CA LYS A 223 16.39 -27.28 -22.89
C LYS A 223 16.98 -26.83 -24.24
N ALA A 224 17.01 -25.53 -24.52
CA ALA A 224 17.42 -24.99 -25.81
C ALA A 224 18.95 -25.06 -26.02
N ASN A 225 19.39 -25.33 -27.26
CA ASN A 225 20.80 -25.48 -27.61
C ASN A 225 21.36 -24.19 -28.22
N TRP A 226 22.13 -23.44 -27.43
CA TRP A 226 22.75 -22.18 -27.88
C TRP A 226 23.65 -22.33 -29.10
N GLU A 227 24.50 -23.37 -29.14
CA GLU A 227 25.48 -23.55 -30.22
C GLU A 227 24.78 -23.72 -31.57
N ALA A 228 23.75 -24.57 -31.61
CA ALA A 228 22.97 -24.79 -32.83
C ALA A 228 22.26 -23.51 -33.30
N ILE A 229 21.72 -22.72 -32.37
CA ILE A 229 21.00 -21.48 -32.68
C ILE A 229 21.96 -20.39 -33.18
N ASP A 230 23.08 -20.18 -32.50
CA ASP A 230 24.04 -19.14 -32.87
C ASP A 230 24.69 -19.44 -34.22
N ASP A 231 24.97 -20.71 -34.49
CA ASP A 231 25.52 -21.17 -35.78
C ASP A 231 24.51 -20.97 -36.92
N ARG A 232 23.22 -21.18 -36.65
CA ARG A 232 22.12 -20.91 -37.59
C ARG A 232 21.95 -19.42 -37.88
N ILE A 233 21.98 -18.59 -36.83
CA ILE A 233 21.91 -17.12 -36.95
C ILE A 233 23.11 -16.58 -37.73
N SER A 234 24.31 -17.10 -37.47
CA SER A 234 25.56 -16.69 -38.13
C SER A 234 25.58 -17.04 -39.61
N ARG A 235 24.97 -18.17 -39.99
CA ARG A 235 24.77 -18.58 -41.40
C ARG A 235 23.65 -17.82 -42.12
N GLY A 236 22.87 -17.02 -41.40
CA GLY A 236 21.73 -16.28 -41.95
C GLY A 236 20.50 -17.14 -42.28
N ASP A 237 20.45 -18.38 -41.78
CA ASP A 237 19.34 -19.32 -42.00
C ASP A 237 18.18 -19.05 -41.02
N ILE A 238 17.45 -17.97 -41.28
CA ILE A 238 16.45 -17.42 -40.35
C ILE A 238 15.03 -18.00 -40.58
N TYR A 239 14.79 -18.64 -41.72
CA TYR A 239 13.44 -19.05 -42.14
C TYR A 239 13.34 -20.55 -42.42
N ASP A 240 12.42 -21.20 -41.73
CA ASP A 240 11.94 -22.53 -42.09
C ASP A 240 11.00 -22.42 -43.29
N VAL A 241 11.26 -23.23 -44.32
CA VAL A 241 10.42 -23.31 -45.52
C VAL A 241 9.41 -24.44 -45.32
N ALA A 242 8.16 -24.08 -45.02
CA ALA A 242 7.08 -25.05 -45.01
C ALA A 242 6.47 -25.19 -46.43
N PRO A 243 6.32 -26.41 -46.96
CA PRO A 243 5.70 -26.62 -48.26
C PRO A 243 4.24 -26.16 -48.23
N ASN A 244 3.87 -25.30 -49.19
CA ASN A 244 2.51 -24.78 -49.30
C ASN A 244 1.67 -25.74 -50.15
N VAL A 245 0.66 -26.38 -49.54
CA VAL A 245 -0.23 -27.36 -50.19
C VAL A 245 -0.93 -26.77 -51.43
N ARG A 246 -1.13 -25.45 -51.49
CA ARG A 246 -1.78 -24.76 -52.62
C ARG A 246 -0.81 -24.18 -53.65
N ASN A 247 0.49 -24.10 -53.36
CA ASN A 247 1.48 -23.58 -54.29
C ASN A 247 2.85 -24.26 -54.08
N PRO A 248 3.15 -25.35 -54.81
CA PRO A 248 4.39 -26.11 -54.67
C PRO A 248 5.67 -25.31 -54.95
N ARG A 249 5.57 -24.15 -55.60
CA ARG A 249 6.70 -23.26 -55.94
C ARG A 249 6.87 -22.09 -54.97
N GLY A 250 5.98 -21.92 -53.98
CA GLY A 250 6.00 -20.81 -53.03
C GLY A 250 5.69 -21.30 -51.61
N GLY A 251 6.71 -21.79 -50.92
CA GLY A 251 6.62 -22.18 -49.51
C GLY A 251 6.39 -20.96 -48.61
N SER A 252 5.66 -21.15 -47.51
CA SER A 252 5.54 -20.09 -46.51
C SER A 252 6.83 -20.04 -45.70
N HIS A 253 7.56 -18.94 -45.76
CA HIS A 253 8.71 -18.69 -44.92
C HIS A 253 8.24 -18.33 -43.50
N LYS A 254 8.58 -19.17 -42.52
CA LYS A 254 8.31 -18.91 -41.10
C LYS A 254 9.63 -18.68 -40.38
N HIS A 255 9.69 -17.65 -39.55
CA HIS A 255 10.88 -17.43 -38.74
C HIS A 255 11.04 -18.59 -37.74
N PHE A 256 12.23 -19.18 -37.60
CA PHE A 256 12.39 -20.37 -36.75
C PHE A 256 12.08 -20.10 -35.26
N LEU A 257 12.34 -18.87 -34.79
CA LEU A 257 11.96 -18.38 -33.45
C LEU A 257 10.48 -17.94 -33.28
N LYS A 258 9.56 -18.36 -34.15
CA LYS A 258 8.16 -17.86 -34.12
C LYS A 258 7.43 -18.21 -32.81
N GLY A 259 7.78 -19.31 -32.16
CA GLY A 259 7.18 -19.73 -30.90
C GLY A 259 5.84 -20.45 -31.04
N ASP A 260 5.62 -21.14 -32.15
CA ASP A 260 4.45 -22.02 -32.33
C ASP A 260 4.63 -23.39 -31.64
N THR A 261 5.87 -23.74 -31.30
CA THR A 261 6.24 -24.95 -30.55
C THR A 261 7.06 -24.59 -29.31
N GLU A 262 7.16 -25.50 -28.33
CA GLU A 262 8.03 -25.31 -27.15
C GLU A 262 9.49 -25.09 -27.52
N GLU A 263 9.97 -25.81 -28.54
CA GLU A 263 11.34 -25.72 -29.05
C GLU A 263 11.61 -24.33 -29.65
N SER A 264 10.81 -23.91 -30.63
CA SER A 264 10.96 -22.59 -31.26
C SER A 264 10.81 -21.43 -30.28
N PHE A 265 9.95 -21.59 -29.26
CA PHE A 265 9.75 -20.59 -28.23
C PHE A 265 10.89 -20.58 -27.20
N GLY A 266 11.41 -21.75 -26.82
CA GLY A 266 12.60 -21.88 -25.98
C GLY A 266 13.83 -21.25 -26.64
N ASP A 267 14.01 -21.49 -27.93
CA ASP A 267 15.06 -20.86 -28.73
C ASP A 267 14.91 -19.33 -28.73
N LEU A 268 13.68 -18.82 -28.88
CA LEU A 268 13.41 -17.37 -28.83
C LEU A 268 13.84 -16.78 -27.48
N LEU A 269 13.43 -17.41 -26.38
CA LEU A 269 13.78 -16.98 -25.03
C LEU A 269 15.30 -17.05 -24.79
N LEU A 270 15.99 -18.07 -25.32
CA LEU A 270 17.44 -18.19 -25.19
C LEU A 270 18.17 -17.10 -25.98
N VAL A 271 17.73 -16.79 -27.21
CA VAL A 271 18.27 -15.68 -28.00
C VAL A 271 18.08 -14.34 -27.29
N LEU A 272 16.88 -14.09 -26.73
CA LEU A 272 16.61 -12.90 -25.94
C LEU A 272 17.52 -12.84 -24.70
N THR A 273 17.78 -13.98 -24.07
CA THR A 273 18.69 -14.07 -22.92
C THR A 273 20.13 -13.74 -23.27
N LYS A 274 20.66 -14.34 -24.35
CA LYS A 274 22.09 -14.25 -24.72
C LYS A 274 22.45 -13.00 -25.51
N LYS A 275 21.60 -12.58 -26.48
CA LYS A 275 21.88 -11.42 -27.35
C LYS A 275 21.19 -10.13 -26.90
N HIS A 276 20.14 -10.21 -26.09
CA HIS A 276 19.31 -9.05 -25.73
C HIS A 276 19.17 -8.82 -24.22
N GLY A 277 20.05 -9.41 -23.39
CA GLY A 277 20.08 -9.14 -21.95
C GLY A 277 18.76 -9.48 -21.24
N ARG A 278 18.06 -10.52 -21.72
CA ARG A 278 16.74 -10.95 -21.25
C ARG A 278 15.64 -9.90 -21.43
N HIS A 279 15.79 -8.93 -22.34
CA HIS A 279 14.79 -7.89 -22.52
C HIS A 279 13.87 -8.16 -23.71
N PHE A 280 12.56 -7.94 -23.55
CA PHE A 280 11.59 -8.03 -24.64
C PHE A 280 10.75 -6.75 -24.74
N ILE A 281 10.97 -5.98 -25.81
CA ILE A 281 10.15 -4.83 -26.21
C ILE A 281 9.65 -5.04 -27.64
N ARG A 282 8.44 -4.58 -27.93
CA ARG A 282 7.82 -4.68 -29.25
C ARG A 282 8.68 -4.06 -30.35
N GLU A 283 9.18 -2.84 -30.15
CA GLU A 283 9.96 -2.09 -31.14
C GLU A 283 11.26 -2.80 -31.52
N MET A 284 11.82 -3.60 -30.63
CA MET A 284 13.04 -4.37 -30.88
C MET A 284 12.82 -5.47 -31.92
N CYS A 285 11.66 -6.15 -31.87
CA CYS A 285 11.34 -7.24 -32.78
C CYS A 285 11.23 -6.76 -34.23
N ASP A 286 10.66 -5.56 -34.44
CA ASP A 286 10.45 -5.03 -35.79
C ASP A 286 11.72 -4.39 -36.37
N ARG A 287 12.77 -4.13 -35.56
CA ARG A 287 14.05 -3.54 -35.99
C ARG A 287 15.17 -4.56 -36.17
N ASN A 288 15.08 -5.74 -35.57
CA ASN A 288 16.12 -6.75 -35.60
C ASN A 288 15.76 -7.89 -36.56
N ARG A 289 16.55 -8.06 -37.63
CA ARG A 289 16.35 -9.12 -38.63
C ARG A 289 16.49 -10.53 -38.07
N HIS A 290 17.19 -10.70 -36.94
CA HIS A 290 17.36 -12.00 -36.27
C HIS A 290 16.21 -12.37 -35.33
N LEU A 291 15.22 -11.48 -35.17
CA LEU A 291 14.02 -11.72 -34.38
C LEU A 291 12.79 -11.78 -35.30
N PRO A 292 11.78 -12.59 -34.94
CA PRO A 292 10.49 -12.58 -35.61
C PRO A 292 9.79 -11.24 -35.36
N SER A 293 8.98 -10.78 -36.32
CA SER A 293 8.14 -9.60 -36.09
C SER A 293 7.21 -9.85 -34.90
N HIS A 294 6.97 -8.82 -34.09
CA HIS A 294 6.17 -8.91 -32.87
C HIS A 294 4.79 -9.55 -33.09
N LYS A 295 4.15 -9.24 -34.22
CA LYS A 295 2.83 -9.79 -34.59
C LYS A 295 2.87 -11.29 -34.83
N SER A 296 3.99 -11.80 -35.34
CA SER A 296 4.14 -13.20 -35.73
C SER A 296 4.48 -14.13 -34.56
N ILE A 297 5.03 -13.59 -33.47
CA ILE A 297 5.40 -14.35 -32.26
C ILE A 297 4.16 -14.98 -31.65
N THR A 298 4.15 -16.28 -31.45
CA THR A 298 3.10 -16.98 -30.70
C THR A 298 3.63 -17.47 -29.37
N ILE A 299 2.73 -17.72 -28.43
CA ILE A 299 3.05 -18.44 -27.19
C ILE A 299 2.45 -19.85 -27.37
N PRO A 300 3.21 -20.93 -27.12
CA PRO A 300 2.72 -22.29 -27.26
C PRO A 300 1.45 -22.56 -26.43
N HIS A 301 0.58 -23.44 -26.91
CA HIS A 301 -0.68 -23.78 -26.22
C HIS A 301 -0.47 -24.44 -24.85
N CYS A 302 0.68 -25.08 -24.64
CA CYS A 302 1.09 -25.67 -23.36
C CYS A 302 1.65 -24.66 -22.36
N ALA A 303 1.84 -23.39 -22.74
CA ALA A 303 2.28 -22.36 -21.80
C ALA A 303 1.18 -22.07 -20.75
N PRO A 304 1.56 -21.66 -19.51
CA PRO A 304 0.60 -21.39 -18.45
C PRO A 304 -0.48 -20.38 -18.85
N GLU A 305 -1.71 -20.61 -18.38
CA GLU A 305 -2.84 -19.71 -18.62
C GLU A 305 -2.69 -18.38 -17.86
N VAL A 306 -3.39 -17.35 -18.34
CA VAL A 306 -3.45 -16.04 -17.69
C VAL A 306 -4.77 -15.86 -16.96
N THR A 307 -4.74 -15.16 -15.84
CA THR A 307 -5.90 -14.94 -14.96
C THR A 307 -6.86 -13.89 -15.52
N THR A 308 -6.39 -13.05 -16.44
CA THR A 308 -7.17 -11.99 -17.08
C THR A 308 -6.81 -11.84 -18.56
N PRO A 309 -7.80 -11.62 -19.44
CA PRO A 309 -7.55 -11.42 -20.88
C PRO A 309 -6.81 -10.11 -21.18
N LEU A 310 -6.70 -9.21 -20.19
CA LEU A 310 -5.96 -7.95 -20.31
C LEU A 310 -4.43 -8.13 -20.19
N THR A 311 -3.96 -9.31 -19.78
CA THR A 311 -2.54 -9.65 -19.74
C THR A 311 -2.00 -9.80 -21.17
N HIS A 312 -1.04 -8.94 -21.54
CA HIS A 312 -0.53 -8.93 -22.91
C HIS A 312 0.55 -9.99 -23.14
N ARG A 313 0.70 -10.43 -24.40
CA ARG A 313 1.75 -11.38 -24.83
C ARG A 313 3.15 -10.93 -24.39
N SER A 314 3.46 -9.65 -24.56
CA SER A 314 4.76 -9.09 -24.16
C SER A 314 5.02 -9.19 -22.66
N GLU A 315 3.97 -9.09 -21.84
CA GLU A 315 4.07 -9.18 -20.38
C GLU A 315 4.41 -10.62 -19.97
N ARG A 316 3.70 -11.60 -20.55
CA ARG A 316 3.98 -13.04 -20.36
C ARG A 316 5.41 -13.42 -20.73
N ILE A 317 5.91 -12.96 -21.89
CA ILE A 317 7.29 -13.20 -22.33
C ILE A 317 8.28 -12.56 -21.36
N ASN A 318 8.00 -11.34 -20.88
CA ASN A 318 8.86 -10.68 -19.89
C ASN A 318 8.90 -11.43 -18.56
N TRP A 319 7.77 -11.97 -18.07
CA TRP A 319 7.76 -12.84 -16.88
C TRP A 319 8.61 -14.09 -17.07
N MET A 320 8.51 -14.76 -18.23
CA MET A 320 9.33 -15.93 -18.58
C MET A 320 10.83 -15.62 -18.58
N LEU A 321 11.22 -14.38 -18.89
CA LEU A 321 12.60 -13.89 -18.88
C LEU A 321 13.09 -13.40 -17.50
N GLY A 322 12.18 -13.22 -16.54
CA GLY A 322 12.50 -12.70 -15.19
C GLY A 322 12.30 -11.19 -15.03
N ASN A 323 11.61 -10.53 -15.95
CA ASN A 323 11.34 -9.09 -15.88
C ASN A 323 9.95 -8.81 -15.30
N LEU A 324 9.92 -7.98 -14.26
CA LEU A 324 8.69 -7.55 -13.59
C LEU A 324 8.33 -6.12 -13.99
N SER A 325 7.04 -5.90 -14.24
CA SER A 325 6.45 -4.59 -14.55
C SER A 325 6.16 -3.77 -13.28
N PRO A 326 5.90 -2.46 -13.40
CA PRO A 326 5.40 -1.66 -12.27
C PRO A 326 4.13 -2.24 -11.63
N THR A 327 3.24 -2.82 -12.44
CA THR A 327 2.01 -3.47 -11.99
C THR A 327 2.31 -4.67 -11.10
N ASP A 328 3.27 -5.52 -11.51
CA ASP A 328 3.66 -6.72 -10.77
C ASP A 328 4.20 -6.35 -9.38
N TYR A 329 5.07 -5.35 -9.33
CA TYR A 329 5.59 -4.85 -8.06
C TYR A 329 4.52 -4.19 -7.19
N MET A 330 3.51 -3.56 -7.80
CA MET A 330 2.39 -3.01 -7.04
C MET A 330 1.56 -4.12 -6.40
N MET A 331 1.28 -5.21 -7.11
CA MET A 331 0.59 -6.39 -6.56
C MET A 331 1.38 -7.03 -5.42
N ALA A 332 2.69 -7.22 -5.62
CA ALA A 332 3.58 -7.71 -4.56
C ALA A 332 3.59 -6.76 -3.35
N ALA A 333 3.61 -5.44 -3.57
CA ALA A 333 3.58 -4.46 -2.49
C ALA A 333 2.25 -4.46 -1.71
N VAL A 334 1.11 -4.74 -2.38
CA VAL A 334 -0.17 -4.96 -1.71
C VAL A 334 -0.07 -6.17 -0.78
N LEU A 335 0.39 -7.32 -1.28
CA LEU A 335 0.55 -8.55 -0.47
C LEU A 335 1.50 -8.33 0.72
N LEU A 336 2.66 -7.73 0.49
CA LEU A 336 3.62 -7.41 1.54
C LEU A 336 3.03 -6.44 2.58
N THR A 337 2.15 -5.52 2.17
CA THR A 337 1.47 -4.60 3.09
C THR A 337 0.38 -5.30 3.91
N ILE A 338 -0.33 -6.27 3.32
CA ILE A 338 -1.35 -7.08 4.02
C ILE A 338 -0.67 -7.96 5.07
N TYR A 339 0.36 -8.70 4.69
CA TYR A 339 1.04 -9.64 5.58
C TYR A 339 1.95 -8.96 6.59
N GLN A 340 2.66 -7.90 6.18
CA GLN A 340 3.67 -7.25 7.00
C GLN A 340 3.47 -5.72 7.09
N PRO A 341 2.33 -5.26 7.65
CA PRO A 341 2.00 -3.84 7.77
C PRO A 341 2.94 -3.06 8.69
N LYS A 342 3.93 -3.70 9.35
CA LYS A 342 5.01 -3.06 10.11
C LYS A 342 5.88 -2.18 9.22
N PHE A 343 6.13 -2.61 7.98
CA PHE A 343 6.96 -1.90 7.00
C PHE A 343 6.11 -0.96 6.14
N THR A 344 6.52 0.31 6.06
CA THR A 344 5.76 1.29 5.25
C THR A 344 6.02 1.03 3.78
N PRO A 345 5.03 1.22 2.89
CA PRO A 345 5.22 1.04 1.45
C PRO A 345 6.45 1.77 0.87
N HIS A 346 6.68 3.00 1.33
CA HIS A 346 7.87 3.78 0.93
C HIS A 346 9.19 3.17 1.44
N ALA A 347 9.17 2.55 2.63
CA ALA A 347 10.36 1.87 3.17
C ALA A 347 10.65 0.58 2.40
N LEU A 348 9.61 -0.17 2.02
CA LEU A 348 9.76 -1.33 1.12
C LEU A 348 10.34 -0.88 -0.23
N ALA A 349 9.82 0.19 -0.84
CA ALA A 349 10.35 0.74 -2.09
C ALA A 349 11.84 1.06 -2.07
N ALA A 350 12.28 1.63 -0.95
CA ALA A 350 13.65 2.05 -0.75
C ALA A 350 14.53 0.94 -0.13
N ALA A 351 13.98 -0.26 0.08
CA ALA A 351 14.71 -1.37 0.69
C ALA A 351 15.91 -1.77 -0.17
N LYS A 352 16.98 -2.18 0.49
CA LYS A 352 18.23 -2.60 -0.12
C LYS A 352 18.50 -4.07 0.17
N LEU A 353 19.41 -4.70 -0.59
CA LEU A 353 19.84 -6.08 -0.35
C LEU A 353 20.88 -6.16 0.76
N ALA A 354 21.81 -5.21 0.80
CA ALA A 354 22.86 -5.13 1.81
C ALA A 354 23.17 -3.68 2.23
N ASP A 355 23.70 -3.52 3.44
CA ASP A 355 24.17 -2.24 3.96
C ASP A 355 25.52 -1.81 3.35
N LYS A 356 26.07 -0.68 3.81
CA LYS A 356 27.37 -0.17 3.34
C LYS A 356 28.55 -1.10 3.67
N ASN A 357 28.36 -2.01 4.62
CA ASN A 357 29.34 -2.99 5.10
C ASN A 357 29.07 -4.39 4.51
N ASN A 358 28.26 -4.50 3.45
CA ASN A 358 27.82 -5.75 2.83
C ASN A 358 27.04 -6.70 3.75
N ARG A 359 26.49 -6.23 4.88
CA ARG A 359 25.58 -7.06 5.69
C ARG A 359 24.21 -7.13 5.01
N PRO A 360 23.64 -8.32 4.81
CA PRO A 360 22.35 -8.45 4.14
C PRO A 360 21.24 -7.84 5.00
N TYR A 361 20.24 -7.25 4.35
CA TYR A 361 19.03 -6.76 5.02
C TYR A 361 17.99 -7.87 5.23
N LEU A 362 18.08 -8.96 4.46
CA LEU A 362 17.34 -10.18 4.69
C LEU A 362 18.26 -11.16 5.44
N GLU A 363 18.04 -11.34 6.73
CA GLU A 363 18.88 -12.17 7.60
C GLU A 363 18.08 -13.40 8.06
N SER A 364 18.71 -14.58 8.02
CA SER A 364 18.19 -15.79 8.66
C SER A 364 18.66 -15.81 10.12
N GLY A 365 17.74 -16.06 11.04
CA GLY A 365 18.05 -16.25 12.46
C GLY A 365 17.23 -17.39 13.06
N ASP A 366 17.43 -17.64 14.35
CA ASP A 366 16.84 -18.78 15.08
C ASP A 366 15.30 -18.79 15.09
N LEU A 367 14.68 -17.62 14.91
CA LEU A 367 13.22 -17.42 14.85
C LEU A 367 12.69 -17.26 13.41
N GLY A 368 13.51 -17.55 12.40
CA GLY A 368 13.17 -17.42 10.98
C GLY A 368 13.82 -16.22 10.28
N PHE A 369 13.33 -15.87 9.09
CA PHE A 369 13.87 -14.78 8.29
C PHE A 369 13.38 -13.42 8.78
N SER A 370 14.29 -12.46 8.91
CA SER A 370 13.99 -11.09 9.31
C SER A 370 14.40 -10.11 8.21
N LEU A 371 13.57 -9.08 8.00
CA LEU A 371 13.88 -7.98 7.10
C LEU A 371 14.22 -6.73 7.91
N ARG A 372 15.43 -6.21 7.72
CA ARG A 372 15.85 -4.90 8.22
C ARG A 372 15.65 -3.84 7.14
N ILE A 373 15.11 -2.69 7.52
CA ILE A 373 14.99 -1.54 6.61
C ILE A 373 15.44 -0.26 7.32
N ASP A 374 16.39 0.42 6.69
CA ASP A 374 16.88 1.72 7.13
C ASP A 374 15.83 2.82 6.89
N LYS A 375 15.39 3.48 7.97
CA LYS A 375 14.65 4.73 7.84
C LYS A 375 15.61 5.91 7.73
N LYS A 376 15.91 6.30 6.50
CA LYS A 376 16.74 7.50 6.20
C LYS A 376 16.29 8.78 6.91
N ARG A 377 15.00 8.89 7.24
CA ARG A 377 14.42 10.09 7.88
C ARG A 377 14.55 10.14 9.42
N VAL A 378 14.92 9.05 10.09
CA VAL A 378 15.01 8.97 11.57
C VAL A 378 16.31 8.30 12.05
N HIS A 379 17.22 7.92 11.14
CA HIS A 379 18.43 7.16 11.47
C HIS A 379 18.18 5.92 12.36
N THR A 380 17.03 5.27 12.19
CA THR A 380 16.63 4.07 12.97
C THR A 380 16.41 2.89 12.04
N ILE A 381 16.86 1.71 12.46
CA ILE A 381 16.61 0.44 11.77
C ILE A 381 15.26 -0.10 12.22
N LYS A 382 14.41 -0.51 11.27
CA LYS A 382 13.24 -1.34 11.57
C LYS A 382 13.54 -2.78 11.17
N ASP A 383 13.36 -3.70 12.10
CA ASP A 383 13.45 -5.14 11.92
C ASP A 383 12.06 -5.79 12.02
N GLY A 384 11.90 -6.99 11.50
CA GLY A 384 10.68 -7.79 11.70
C GLY A 384 10.76 -9.14 11.01
N HIS A 385 10.30 -10.18 11.69
CA HIS A 385 10.21 -11.53 11.14
C HIS A 385 9.18 -11.59 10.02
N LEU A 386 9.57 -12.17 8.89
CA LEU A 386 8.72 -12.32 7.72
C LEU A 386 7.87 -13.58 7.82
N ASN A 387 6.59 -13.47 7.45
CA ASN A 387 5.77 -14.64 7.15
C ASN A 387 6.36 -15.39 5.93
N GLN A 388 6.22 -16.71 5.89
CA GLN A 388 6.61 -17.56 4.76
C GLN A 388 6.12 -17.01 3.42
N LYS A 389 4.85 -16.58 3.31
CA LYS A 389 4.33 -16.00 2.06
C LYS A 389 5.11 -14.75 1.62
N CYS A 390 5.51 -13.89 2.56
CA CYS A 390 6.36 -12.75 2.24
C CYS A 390 7.73 -13.19 1.77
N LEU A 391 8.32 -14.18 2.43
CA LEU A 391 9.63 -14.71 2.07
C LEU A 391 9.59 -15.30 0.65
N ASP A 392 8.56 -16.05 0.29
CA ASP A 392 8.40 -16.65 -1.03
C ASP A 392 8.30 -15.57 -2.12
N ILE A 393 7.48 -14.53 -1.90
CA ILE A 393 7.38 -13.37 -2.82
C ILE A 393 8.74 -12.69 -2.98
N LEU A 394 9.43 -12.41 -1.88
CA LEU A 394 10.72 -11.73 -1.90
C LEU A 394 11.80 -12.58 -2.59
N ASN A 395 11.86 -13.88 -2.30
CA ASN A 395 12.79 -14.80 -2.93
C ASN A 395 12.54 -14.94 -4.43
N LEU A 396 11.27 -15.04 -4.86
CA LEU A 396 10.94 -15.08 -6.28
C LEU A 396 11.39 -13.80 -7.00
N ILE A 397 11.18 -12.62 -6.40
CA ILE A 397 11.68 -11.35 -6.95
C ILE A 397 13.20 -11.39 -7.10
N LEU A 398 13.92 -11.84 -6.07
CA LEU A 398 15.39 -11.93 -6.11
C LEU A 398 15.84 -12.89 -7.20
N GLU A 399 15.20 -14.05 -7.30
CA GLU A 399 15.50 -15.07 -8.30
C GLU A 399 15.30 -14.53 -9.72
N MET A 400 14.10 -14.00 -10.03
CA MET A 400 13.76 -13.42 -11.32
C MET A 400 14.73 -12.30 -11.73
N THR A 401 15.16 -11.48 -10.76
CA THR A 401 16.03 -10.33 -11.02
C THR A 401 17.53 -10.63 -10.95
N THR A 402 17.94 -11.89 -10.73
CA THR A 402 19.36 -12.27 -10.56
C THR A 402 20.25 -11.80 -11.71
N SER A 403 19.81 -12.03 -12.96
CA SER A 403 20.58 -11.67 -14.16
C SER A 403 20.67 -10.15 -14.34
N SER A 404 19.56 -9.44 -14.16
CA SER A 404 19.54 -7.97 -14.23
C SER A 404 20.43 -7.34 -13.17
N ARG A 405 20.49 -7.93 -11.97
CA ARG A 405 21.40 -7.49 -10.89
C ARG A 405 22.85 -7.71 -11.23
N ALA A 406 23.20 -8.85 -11.82
CA ALA A 406 24.57 -9.11 -12.27
C ALA A 406 25.01 -8.05 -13.29
N ALA A 407 24.20 -7.80 -14.32
CA ALA A 407 24.47 -6.75 -15.31
C ALA A 407 24.60 -5.34 -14.69
N LEU A 408 23.79 -5.01 -13.68
CA LEU A 408 23.91 -3.74 -12.96
C LEU A 408 25.17 -3.66 -12.09
N ARG A 409 25.63 -4.78 -11.52
CA ARG A 409 26.90 -4.83 -10.76
C ARG A 409 28.09 -4.62 -11.68
N ASP A 410 28.08 -5.24 -12.85
CA ASP A 410 29.13 -5.07 -13.86
C ASP A 410 29.25 -3.60 -14.30
N LYS A 411 28.12 -2.87 -14.32
CA LYS A 411 28.05 -1.43 -14.61
C LYS A 411 28.23 -0.52 -13.39
N ALA A 412 28.58 -1.07 -12.23
CA ALA A 412 28.68 -0.34 -10.96
C ALA A 412 27.44 0.53 -10.61
N SER A 413 26.25 0.10 -11.05
CA SER A 413 25.01 0.86 -10.83
C SER A 413 24.53 0.75 -9.39
N PRO A 414 24.13 1.86 -8.74
CA PRO A 414 23.64 1.85 -7.36
C PRO A 414 22.33 1.06 -7.20
N TYR A 415 21.60 0.84 -8.29
CA TYR A 415 20.36 0.05 -8.31
C TYR A 415 20.60 -1.45 -8.14
N ALA A 416 21.81 -1.96 -8.36
CA ALA A 416 22.12 -3.38 -8.15
C ALA A 416 21.78 -3.85 -6.71
N ASN A 417 21.87 -2.94 -5.75
CA ASN A 417 21.57 -3.16 -4.34
C ASN A 417 20.10 -2.84 -3.95
N SER A 418 19.22 -2.48 -4.87
CA SER A 418 17.80 -2.18 -4.57
C SER A 418 16.94 -3.44 -4.54
N PHE A 419 16.08 -3.61 -3.53
CA PHE A 419 15.26 -4.82 -3.42
C PHE A 419 14.30 -5.00 -4.61
N PHE A 420 13.74 -3.90 -5.12
CA PHE A 420 12.83 -3.92 -6.26
C PHE A 420 13.45 -3.20 -7.47
N LEU A 421 13.35 -3.79 -8.67
CA LEU A 421 13.95 -3.28 -9.91
C LEU A 421 12.91 -3.20 -11.03
N VAL A 422 12.54 -1.98 -11.45
CA VAL A 422 11.65 -1.79 -12.60
C VAL A 422 12.45 -1.42 -13.83
N GLY A 423 12.16 -2.07 -14.95
CA GLY A 423 12.86 -1.89 -16.22
C GLY A 423 13.93 -2.96 -16.43
N ALA A 424 14.60 -2.87 -17.58
CA ALA A 424 15.66 -3.78 -17.97
C ALA A 424 16.77 -3.00 -18.69
N GLY A 425 17.97 -3.57 -18.71
CA GLY A 425 19.14 -2.89 -19.28
C GLY A 425 19.53 -1.64 -18.47
N ASP A 426 19.68 -0.51 -19.16
CA ASP A 426 20.18 0.75 -18.58
C ASP A 426 19.09 1.66 -17.98
N ASP A 427 17.81 1.35 -18.21
CA ASP A 427 16.69 2.24 -17.88
C ASP A 427 15.96 1.83 -16.56
N VAL A 428 16.74 1.38 -15.57
CA VAL A 428 16.22 0.86 -14.30
C VAL A 428 15.74 1.99 -13.38
N ARG A 429 14.50 1.87 -12.89
CA ARG A 429 13.84 2.87 -12.04
C ARG A 429 13.25 2.22 -10.77
N GLN A 430 12.89 3.06 -9.80
CA GLN A 430 12.20 2.60 -8.59
C GLN A 430 10.69 2.34 -8.88
N PRO A 431 10.12 1.21 -8.43
CA PRO A 431 8.77 0.78 -8.81
C PRO A 431 7.61 1.60 -8.26
N LEU A 432 7.73 2.11 -7.03
CA LEU A 432 6.54 2.37 -6.19
C LEU A 432 5.93 3.78 -6.31
N ASN A 433 6.22 4.49 -7.40
CA ASN A 433 5.55 5.77 -7.68
C ASN A 433 4.21 5.61 -8.42
N ASP A 434 3.82 4.40 -8.84
CA ASP A 434 2.59 4.22 -9.63
C ASP A 434 1.33 3.97 -8.80
N ALA A 435 1.06 4.86 -7.83
CA ALA A 435 -0.16 4.82 -7.01
C ALA A 435 -1.46 4.90 -7.84
N ARG A 436 -1.37 5.20 -9.13
CA ARG A 436 -2.49 5.34 -10.07
C ARG A 436 -3.16 4.01 -10.37
N PHE A 437 -2.38 2.93 -10.51
CA PHE A 437 -2.92 1.59 -10.79
C PHE A 437 -3.93 1.13 -9.72
N LEU A 438 -3.66 1.41 -8.44
CA LEU A 438 -4.60 1.07 -7.35
C LEU A 438 -5.76 2.07 -7.25
N SER A 439 -5.48 3.36 -7.39
CA SER A 439 -6.44 4.42 -7.07
C SER A 439 -7.27 4.93 -8.26
N LYS A 440 -7.08 4.42 -9.48
CA LYS A 440 -7.74 4.88 -10.72
C LYS A 440 -7.64 6.40 -10.90
N ARG A 441 -6.50 6.99 -10.51
CA ARG A 441 -6.25 8.43 -10.68
C ARG A 441 -5.80 8.70 -12.11
N SER A 442 -6.54 9.53 -12.84
CA SER A 442 -6.21 9.93 -14.21
C SER A 442 -4.83 10.60 -14.28
N GLY A 443 -4.01 10.14 -15.22
CA GLY A 443 -2.72 10.77 -15.52
C GLY A 443 -2.89 12.16 -16.18
N PRO A 444 -1.78 12.93 -16.30
CA PRO A 444 -1.78 14.23 -16.98
C PRO A 444 -2.22 14.17 -18.46
N SER A 445 -2.15 12.98 -19.07
CA SER A 445 -2.48 12.72 -20.46
C SER A 445 -3.97 12.50 -20.74
N GLY A 446 -4.83 12.43 -19.71
CA GLY A 446 -6.28 12.24 -19.89
C GLY A 446 -6.69 10.87 -20.47
N LEU A 447 -5.75 9.98 -20.78
CA LEU A 447 -6.03 8.60 -21.16
C LEU A 447 -6.44 7.79 -19.92
N PRO A 448 -7.41 6.86 -20.04
CA PRO A 448 -7.78 5.99 -18.94
C PRO A 448 -6.60 5.07 -18.60
N ASP A 449 -5.89 5.38 -17.52
CA ASP A 449 -4.89 4.48 -16.93
C ASP A 449 -5.62 3.22 -16.44
N ARG A 450 -5.14 2.04 -16.87
CA ARG A 450 -5.63 0.73 -16.40
C ARG A 450 -5.56 0.69 -14.88
N TRP A 451 -6.64 0.25 -14.22
CA TRP A 451 -6.68 0.12 -12.76
C TRP A 451 -6.96 -1.32 -12.33
N ILE A 452 -6.70 -1.64 -11.06
CA ILE A 452 -6.78 -3.01 -10.55
C ILE A 452 -8.14 -3.69 -10.76
N GLY A 453 -9.25 -2.94 -10.66
CA GLY A 453 -10.58 -3.51 -10.91
C GLY A 453 -10.91 -3.76 -12.38
N ASP A 454 -10.11 -3.26 -13.33
CA ASP A 454 -10.22 -3.72 -14.73
C ASP A 454 -9.66 -5.15 -14.87
N LEU A 455 -8.60 -5.48 -14.11
CA LEU A 455 -8.02 -6.82 -14.10
C LEU A 455 -8.90 -7.80 -13.32
N PHE A 456 -9.50 -7.33 -12.23
CA PHE A 456 -10.30 -8.13 -11.30
C PHE A 456 -11.69 -7.50 -11.07
N PRO A 457 -12.68 -7.81 -11.94
CA PRO A 457 -14.04 -7.28 -11.82
C PRO A 457 -14.73 -7.58 -10.48
N ILE A 458 -14.37 -8.69 -9.84
CA ILE A 458 -14.86 -9.06 -8.50
C ILE A 458 -14.61 -7.98 -7.44
N LEU A 459 -13.54 -7.18 -7.58
CA LEU A 459 -13.31 -6.04 -6.67
C LEU A 459 -14.39 -4.96 -6.86
N VAL A 460 -14.81 -4.73 -8.10
CA VAL A 460 -15.86 -3.76 -8.44
C VAL A 460 -17.23 -4.26 -7.98
N GLU A 461 -17.51 -5.55 -8.17
CA GLU A 461 -18.71 -6.21 -7.65
C GLU A 461 -18.80 -6.11 -6.13
N GLU A 462 -17.66 -6.24 -5.45
CA GLU A 462 -17.51 -5.98 -4.02
C GLU A 462 -17.50 -4.49 -3.68
N GLY A 463 -17.92 -3.59 -4.57
CA GLY A 463 -18.11 -2.16 -4.29
C GLY A 463 -16.81 -1.35 -4.15
N VAL A 464 -15.67 -1.86 -4.61
CA VAL A 464 -14.42 -1.08 -4.65
C VAL A 464 -14.49 -0.08 -5.80
N THR A 465 -14.32 1.20 -5.47
CA THR A 465 -14.32 2.31 -6.43
C THR A 465 -12.99 3.05 -6.49
N ALA A 466 -12.88 3.99 -7.43
CA ALA A 466 -11.69 4.82 -7.60
C ALA A 466 -11.29 5.53 -6.30
N GLY A 467 -10.01 5.50 -5.96
CA GLY A 467 -9.47 6.12 -4.75
C GLY A 467 -9.68 5.34 -3.44
N MET A 468 -10.44 4.23 -3.44
CA MET A 468 -10.61 3.38 -2.25
C MET A 468 -9.36 2.54 -1.96
N LEU A 469 -8.58 2.19 -2.99
CA LEU A 469 -7.36 1.41 -2.83
C LEU A 469 -6.11 2.29 -2.91
N THR A 470 -5.36 2.32 -1.82
CA THR A 470 -3.98 2.80 -1.76
C THR A 470 -3.21 1.95 -0.75
N LEU A 471 -1.90 1.81 -0.91
CA LEU A 471 -1.08 1.08 0.07
C LEU A 471 -1.18 1.68 1.49
N ARG A 472 -1.45 2.99 1.61
CA ARG A 472 -1.74 3.63 2.90
C ARG A 472 -3.06 3.10 3.49
N LYS A 473 -4.15 3.13 2.72
CA LYS A 473 -5.47 2.66 3.17
C LYS A 473 -5.45 1.18 3.52
N ILE A 474 -4.78 0.35 2.71
CA ILE A 474 -4.60 -1.09 2.98
C ILE A 474 -3.87 -1.30 4.31
N ARG A 475 -2.75 -0.61 4.51
CA ARG A 475 -2.02 -0.65 5.78
C ARG A 475 -2.85 -0.18 6.96
N THR A 476 -3.63 0.89 6.80
CA THR A 476 -4.54 1.38 7.84
C THR A 476 -5.58 0.34 8.21
N THR A 477 -6.21 -0.29 7.22
CA THR A 477 -7.16 -1.39 7.42
C THR A 477 -6.53 -2.52 8.24
N GLN A 478 -5.28 -2.92 7.98
CA GLN A 478 -4.61 -3.95 8.80
C GLN A 478 -4.46 -3.56 10.27
N GLY A 479 -4.20 -2.27 10.55
CA GLY A 479 -4.14 -1.75 11.90
C GLY A 479 -5.51 -1.72 12.58
N VAL A 480 -6.54 -1.28 11.87
CA VAL A 480 -7.92 -1.23 12.39
C VAL A 480 -8.46 -2.65 12.65
N LEU A 481 -8.17 -3.62 11.79
CA LEU A 481 -8.53 -5.02 12.01
C LEU A 481 -7.85 -5.60 13.26
N GLU A 482 -6.57 -5.30 13.49
CA GLU A 482 -5.88 -5.68 14.72
C GLU A 482 -6.51 -5.05 15.96
N TRP A 483 -6.91 -3.79 15.86
CA TRP A 483 -7.62 -3.12 16.94
C TRP A 483 -8.99 -3.77 17.19
N PHE A 484 -9.74 -4.16 16.16
CA PHE A 484 -10.98 -4.91 16.32
C PHE A 484 -10.76 -6.27 17.00
N ASP A 485 -9.73 -7.01 16.59
CA ASP A 485 -9.42 -8.34 17.11
C ASP A 485 -8.95 -8.30 18.58
N THR A 486 -8.14 -7.31 18.94
CA THR A 486 -7.45 -7.27 20.23
C THR A 486 -8.01 -6.24 21.21
N ARG A 487 -8.78 -5.28 20.71
CA ARG A 487 -9.24 -4.08 21.44
C ARG A 487 -8.10 -3.24 22.02
N SER A 488 -6.87 -3.41 21.52
CA SER A 488 -5.67 -2.76 22.05
C SER A 488 -5.02 -1.85 21.02
N ILE A 489 -4.95 -0.56 21.36
CA ILE A 489 -4.21 0.44 20.58
C ILE A 489 -2.70 0.11 20.55
N GLU A 490 -2.19 -0.50 21.61
CA GLU A 490 -0.78 -0.90 21.71
C GLU A 490 -0.45 -2.04 20.74
N LYS A 491 -1.32 -3.06 20.65
CA LYS A 491 -1.15 -4.16 19.69
C LYS A 491 -1.30 -3.66 18.25
N MET A 492 -2.28 -2.79 17.97
CA MET A 492 -2.39 -2.08 16.69
C MET A 492 -1.10 -1.32 16.34
N ALA A 493 -0.58 -0.53 17.28
CA ALA A 493 0.62 0.26 17.08
C ALA A 493 1.86 -0.62 16.82
N ARG A 494 1.97 -1.73 17.55
CA ARG A 494 3.01 -2.75 17.36
C ARG A 494 2.92 -3.39 15.98
N LYS A 495 1.72 -3.80 15.54
CA LYS A 495 1.49 -4.37 14.19
C LYS A 495 1.87 -3.40 13.08
N LEU A 496 1.53 -2.12 13.23
CA LEU A 496 1.94 -1.06 12.31
C LEU A 496 3.43 -0.66 12.48
N GLY A 497 4.09 -1.02 13.57
CA GLY A 497 5.42 -0.52 13.91
C GLY A 497 5.48 1.00 14.05
N ASN A 498 4.45 1.59 14.66
CA ASN A 498 4.35 3.02 14.96
C ASN A 498 4.19 3.22 16.48
N SER A 499 4.37 4.44 16.97
CA SER A 499 3.97 4.78 18.35
C SER A 499 2.45 4.74 18.49
N THR A 500 1.94 4.51 19.70
CA THR A 500 0.50 4.58 20.03
C THR A 500 -0.14 5.88 19.56
N SER A 501 0.47 7.04 19.86
CA SER A 501 -0.01 8.36 19.43
C SER A 501 -0.22 8.45 17.91
N VAL A 502 0.82 8.15 17.12
CA VAL A 502 0.74 8.11 15.65
C VAL A 502 -0.36 7.16 15.15
N SER A 503 -0.53 5.99 15.77
CA SER A 503 -1.56 5.02 15.39
C SER A 503 -2.97 5.57 15.64
N ILE A 504 -3.20 6.20 16.79
CA ILE A 504 -4.48 6.85 17.11
C ILE A 504 -4.76 8.00 16.15
N THR A 505 -3.80 8.91 15.94
CA THR A 505 -4.01 10.14 15.18
C THR A 505 -4.18 9.91 13.67
N HIS A 506 -3.50 8.90 13.12
CA HIS A 506 -3.39 8.76 11.65
C HIS A 506 -3.92 7.45 11.07
N TYR A 507 -4.29 6.49 11.92
CA TYR A 507 -4.69 5.16 11.48
C TYR A 507 -5.99 4.66 12.12
N LEU A 508 -6.33 5.09 13.34
CA LEU A 508 -7.61 4.74 13.95
C LEU A 508 -8.63 5.86 13.66
N PRO A 509 -9.66 5.61 12.84
CA PRO A 509 -10.61 6.66 12.49
C PRO A 509 -11.36 7.17 13.72
N ARG A 510 -11.44 8.50 13.87
CA ARG A 510 -12.06 9.13 15.04
C ARG A 510 -13.54 8.76 15.19
N SER A 511 -14.28 8.67 14.10
CA SER A 511 -15.68 8.23 14.08
C SER A 511 -15.87 6.85 14.71
N LEU A 512 -14.95 5.93 14.44
CA LEU A 512 -15.00 4.58 14.97
C LEU A 512 -14.63 4.54 16.47
N VAL A 513 -13.73 5.41 16.91
CA VAL A 513 -13.44 5.62 18.33
C VAL A 513 -14.63 6.23 19.07
N GLU A 514 -15.29 7.23 18.47
CA GLU A 514 -16.46 7.90 19.03
C GLU A 514 -17.66 6.95 19.12
N ALA A 515 -17.95 6.18 18.08
CA ALA A 515 -18.99 5.15 18.11
C ALA A 515 -18.71 4.10 19.19
N TRP A 516 -17.45 3.66 19.30
CA TRP A 516 -17.04 2.72 20.35
C TRP A 516 -17.19 3.29 21.76
N TYR A 517 -16.71 4.50 22.02
CA TYR A 517 -16.85 5.12 23.35
C TYR A 517 -18.29 5.45 23.69
N THR A 518 -19.09 5.90 22.71
CA THR A 518 -20.53 6.14 22.89
C THR A 518 -21.21 4.85 23.34
N ARG A 519 -20.91 3.71 22.68
CA ARG A 519 -21.38 2.39 23.09
C ARG A 519 -20.98 2.06 24.53
N GLN A 520 -19.71 2.20 24.88
CA GLN A 520 -19.21 1.88 26.23
C GLN A 520 -19.87 2.75 27.30
N ILE A 521 -20.03 4.05 27.04
CA ILE A 521 -20.66 5.00 27.97
C ILE A 521 -22.15 4.68 28.12
N ARG A 522 -22.88 4.48 27.02
CA ARG A 522 -24.32 4.12 27.07
C ARG A 522 -24.53 2.79 27.78
N GLN A 523 -23.70 1.79 27.52
CA GLN A 523 -23.75 0.52 28.24
C GLN A 523 -23.56 0.76 29.74
N PHE A 524 -22.55 1.52 30.15
CA PHE A 524 -22.29 1.84 31.55
C PHE A 524 -23.44 2.62 32.21
N GLN A 525 -24.00 3.62 31.53
CA GLN A 525 -25.13 4.41 32.01
C GLN A 525 -26.38 3.55 32.22
N ASN A 526 -26.69 2.66 31.28
CA ASN A 526 -27.83 1.75 31.41
C ASN A 526 -27.66 0.75 32.56
N ILE A 527 -26.43 0.31 32.87
CA ILE A 527 -26.16 -0.51 34.06
C ILE A 527 -26.52 0.28 35.33
N TRP A 528 -26.08 1.54 35.42
CA TRP A 528 -26.39 2.41 36.56
C TRP A 528 -27.88 2.67 36.72
N LEU A 529 -28.55 3.05 35.63
CA LEU A 529 -29.98 3.32 35.59
C LEU A 529 -30.76 2.08 35.99
N ALA A 530 -30.41 0.92 35.42
CA ALA A 530 -31.10 -0.31 35.74
C ALA A 530 -30.87 -0.81 37.17
N THR A 531 -29.67 -0.61 37.70
CA THR A 531 -29.38 -0.91 39.12
C THR A 531 -30.15 0.04 40.05
N SER A 532 -30.20 1.32 39.69
CA SER A 532 -30.82 2.37 40.53
C SER A 532 -32.33 2.25 40.55
N ALA A 533 -32.96 2.03 39.39
CA ALA A 533 -34.40 1.87 39.21
C ALA A 533 -34.86 0.40 39.28
N ALA A 534 -34.02 -0.49 39.83
CA ALA A 534 -34.37 -1.90 40.00
C ALA A 534 -35.63 -2.05 40.86
N GLY A 535 -36.62 -2.79 40.34
CA GLY A 535 -37.92 -2.99 41.01
C GLY A 535 -38.92 -1.85 40.82
N GLU A 536 -38.53 -0.76 40.15
CA GLU A 536 -39.40 0.38 39.90
C GLU A 536 -40.22 0.20 38.63
N SER A 537 -41.48 0.68 38.64
CA SER A 537 -42.38 0.59 37.48
C SER A 537 -41.88 1.39 36.26
N TYR A 538 -41.02 2.39 36.49
CA TYR A 538 -40.47 3.25 35.46
C TYR A 538 -39.11 2.79 34.91
N LEU A 539 -38.58 1.64 35.35
CA LEU A 539 -37.28 1.11 34.93
C LEU A 539 -37.09 1.13 33.41
N LEU A 540 -38.07 0.64 32.65
CA LEU A 540 -38.00 0.63 31.19
C LEU A 540 -37.93 2.05 30.60
N HIS A 541 -38.65 3.01 31.19
CA HIS A 541 -38.71 4.40 30.73
C HIS A 541 -37.43 5.19 30.97
N VAL A 542 -36.63 4.81 31.96
CA VAL A 542 -35.37 5.49 32.28
C VAL A 542 -34.15 4.87 31.62
N THR A 543 -34.31 3.73 30.94
CA THR A 543 -33.25 3.05 30.19
C THR A 543 -33.41 3.27 28.69
N ASP A 544 -32.34 3.05 27.91
CA ASP A 544 -32.36 3.21 26.44
C ASP A 544 -33.10 2.08 25.70
N PHE A 545 -33.80 1.18 26.41
CA PHE A 545 -34.49 0.04 25.82
C PHE A 545 -35.95 0.35 25.53
N SER A 546 -36.39 0.06 24.31
CA SER A 546 -37.77 0.25 23.88
C SER A 546 -38.72 -0.86 24.35
N THR A 547 -38.18 -2.01 24.78
CA THR A 547 -38.98 -3.18 25.17
C THR A 547 -38.39 -3.90 26.39
N LEU A 548 -39.27 -4.42 27.23
CA LEU A 548 -38.89 -5.19 28.42
C LEU A 548 -38.03 -6.43 28.10
N PRO A 549 -38.28 -7.21 27.03
CA PRO A 549 -37.42 -8.34 26.66
C PRO A 549 -36.00 -7.93 26.24
N ALA A 550 -35.83 -6.75 25.62
CA ALA A 550 -34.51 -6.23 25.27
C ALA A 550 -33.73 -5.81 26.53
N LEU A 551 -34.38 -5.11 27.45
CA LEU A 551 -33.81 -4.78 28.76
C LEU A 551 -33.44 -6.04 29.54
N HIS A 552 -34.32 -7.05 29.59
CA HIS A 552 -34.06 -8.29 30.31
C HIS A 552 -32.83 -9.04 29.76
N ARG A 553 -32.71 -9.18 28.43
CA ARG A 553 -31.53 -9.77 27.79
C ARG A 553 -30.24 -8.97 28.07
N PHE A 554 -30.34 -7.65 28.10
CA PHE A 554 -29.21 -6.80 28.48
C PHE A 554 -28.76 -7.04 29.92
N LEU A 555 -29.69 -7.06 30.88
CA LEU A 555 -29.38 -7.24 32.30
C LEU A 555 -28.75 -8.61 32.57
N LEU A 556 -29.30 -9.68 31.99
CA LEU A 556 -28.72 -11.02 32.07
C LEU A 556 -27.27 -11.04 31.57
N ARG A 557 -27.02 -10.45 30.39
CA ARG A 557 -25.67 -10.36 29.81
C ARG A 557 -24.70 -9.57 30.70
N ILE A 558 -25.15 -8.48 31.31
CA ILE A 558 -24.31 -7.67 32.20
C ILE A 558 -24.02 -8.41 33.50
N THR A 559 -25.01 -9.07 34.11
CA THR A 559 -24.79 -9.85 35.34
C THR A 559 -23.75 -10.95 35.13
N ASP A 560 -23.67 -11.53 33.93
CA ASP A 560 -22.64 -12.52 33.57
C ASP A 560 -21.26 -11.89 33.35
N LEU A 561 -21.19 -10.74 32.67
CA LEU A 561 -19.93 -10.04 32.37
C LEU A 561 -19.34 -9.35 33.61
N CYS A 562 -20.17 -8.99 34.59
CA CYS A 562 -19.79 -8.32 35.82
C CYS A 562 -20.19 -9.20 37.02
N PRO A 563 -19.40 -10.25 37.33
CA PRO A 563 -19.71 -11.15 38.44
C PRO A 563 -19.73 -10.43 39.79
N ASP A 564 -20.52 -10.95 40.72
CA ASP A 564 -20.60 -10.43 42.09
C ASP A 564 -19.20 -10.40 42.72
N GLY A 565 -18.85 -9.28 43.37
CA GLY A 565 -17.52 -8.99 43.90
C GLY A 565 -16.54 -8.32 42.94
N SER A 566 -16.86 -8.17 41.64
CA SER A 566 -15.95 -7.55 40.66
C SER A 566 -15.83 -6.03 40.81
N SER A 567 -16.87 -5.35 41.30
CA SER A 567 -16.88 -3.92 41.57
C SER A 567 -18.07 -3.55 42.49
N PRO A 568 -18.04 -2.39 43.17
CA PRO A 568 -19.17 -1.94 43.99
C PRO A 568 -20.50 -1.86 43.22
N LEU A 569 -20.45 -1.46 41.94
CA LEU A 569 -21.63 -1.40 41.08
C LEU A 569 -22.14 -2.81 40.73
N ALA A 570 -21.24 -3.75 40.43
CA ALA A 570 -21.62 -5.13 40.16
C ALA A 570 -22.31 -5.77 41.37
N ASN A 571 -21.81 -5.52 42.59
CA ASN A 571 -22.42 -6.02 43.82
C ASN A 571 -23.85 -5.51 43.98
N GLU A 572 -24.07 -4.21 43.74
CA GLU A 572 -25.41 -3.62 43.86
C GLU A 572 -26.35 -4.09 42.73
N LEU A 573 -25.83 -4.27 41.52
CA LEU A 573 -26.56 -4.87 40.39
C LEU A 573 -27.07 -6.27 40.75
N HIS A 574 -26.17 -7.15 41.22
CA HIS A 574 -26.53 -8.52 41.63
C HIS A 574 -27.51 -8.50 42.80
N LYS A 575 -27.28 -7.66 43.82
CA LYS A 575 -28.16 -7.54 44.98
C LYS A 575 -29.59 -7.13 44.62
N ARG A 576 -29.76 -6.22 43.65
CA ARG A 576 -31.07 -5.64 43.32
C ARG A 576 -31.82 -6.36 42.21
N LEU A 577 -31.12 -7.01 41.28
CA LEU A 577 -31.73 -7.61 40.09
C LEU A 577 -31.68 -9.15 40.10
N VAL A 578 -30.74 -9.76 40.84
CA VAL A 578 -30.71 -11.22 40.99
C VAL A 578 -31.52 -11.59 42.23
N ILE A 579 -32.73 -12.11 42.02
CA ILE A 579 -33.54 -12.70 43.08
C ILE A 579 -32.75 -13.90 43.63
N LYS A 580 -32.31 -13.83 44.90
CA LYS A 580 -31.83 -15.02 45.63
C LYS A 580 -33.02 -15.97 45.79
N ASN A 581 -33.14 -16.95 44.91
CA ASN A 581 -34.01 -18.09 45.17
C ASN A 581 -33.40 -18.90 46.33
N ASP A 582 -33.97 -18.77 47.53
CA ASP A 582 -33.73 -19.64 48.68
C ASP A 582 -34.31 -21.07 48.50
N ALA A 583 -34.67 -21.43 47.26
CA ALA A 583 -35.18 -22.74 46.92
C ALA A 583 -34.08 -23.58 46.27
N GLY A 584 -33.28 -24.23 47.13
CA GLY A 584 -32.52 -25.44 46.81
C GLY A 584 -31.30 -25.28 45.91
N GLU A 585 -30.28 -26.08 46.20
CA GLU A 585 -29.18 -26.42 45.29
C GLU A 585 -29.70 -27.21 44.06
N ALA A 586 -30.66 -26.65 43.32
CA ALA A 586 -31.13 -27.19 42.07
C ALA A 586 -30.34 -26.53 40.92
N GLN A 587 -29.22 -27.18 40.58
CA GLN A 587 -28.81 -27.38 39.19
C GLN A 587 -28.45 -26.14 38.36
N ARG A 588 -27.47 -25.34 38.81
CA ARG A 588 -26.70 -24.42 37.93
C ARG A 588 -25.66 -25.17 37.07
N ILE A 589 -26.06 -26.27 36.42
CA ILE A 589 -25.22 -27.00 35.45
C ILE A 589 -25.68 -26.72 34.00
N GLY A 590 -26.69 -25.85 33.79
CA GLY A 590 -27.31 -25.61 32.49
C GLY A 590 -26.72 -24.51 31.60
N ASP A 591 -26.15 -23.43 32.16
CA ASP A 591 -25.91 -22.19 31.38
C ASP A 591 -24.43 -21.76 31.21
N SER A 592 -23.48 -22.54 31.74
CA SER A 592 -22.05 -22.26 31.53
C SER A 592 -21.49 -23.04 30.34
N LEU A 593 -21.17 -22.36 29.24
CA LEU A 593 -20.41 -22.96 28.14
C LEU A 593 -18.96 -23.17 28.58
N ALA A 594 -18.63 -24.40 28.98
CA ALA A 594 -17.27 -24.79 29.31
C ALA A 594 -16.53 -25.20 28.03
N ILE A 595 -15.54 -24.39 27.64
CA ILE A 595 -14.63 -24.73 26.54
C ILE A 595 -13.40 -25.38 27.13
N ALA A 596 -13.09 -26.60 26.69
CA ALA A 596 -11.84 -27.25 27.07
C ALA A 596 -10.67 -26.39 26.59
N ALA A 597 -9.78 -25.99 27.50
CA ALA A 597 -8.58 -25.24 27.17
C ALA A 597 -7.50 -26.18 26.58
N SER A 598 -7.84 -26.77 25.44
CA SER A 598 -7.02 -27.69 24.65
C SER A 598 -6.69 -27.09 23.31
N LYS A 599 -5.61 -27.59 22.69
CA LYS A 599 -5.20 -27.19 21.35
C LYS A 599 -6.33 -27.45 20.35
N GLU A 600 -6.96 -28.61 20.44
CA GLU A 600 -8.00 -29.08 19.52
C GLU A 600 -9.24 -28.18 19.59
N SER A 601 -9.70 -27.84 20.80
CA SER A 601 -10.88 -26.96 20.96
C SER A 601 -10.64 -25.55 20.44
N PHE A 602 -9.47 -24.98 20.72
CA PHE A 602 -9.11 -23.66 20.21
C PHE A 602 -8.92 -23.67 18.69
N LEU A 603 -8.26 -24.70 18.14
CA LEU A 603 -8.08 -24.88 16.72
C LEU A 603 -9.43 -24.97 15.99
N SER A 604 -10.39 -25.74 16.50
CA SER A 604 -11.73 -25.85 15.91
C SER A 604 -12.49 -24.51 15.92
N LEU A 605 -12.42 -23.74 17.02
CA LEU A 605 -13.06 -22.42 17.10
C LEU A 605 -12.42 -21.41 16.14
N TYR A 606 -11.09 -21.43 16.02
CA TYR A 606 -10.37 -20.55 15.10
C TYR A 606 -10.62 -20.93 13.65
N LEU A 607 -10.66 -22.22 13.35
CA LEU A 607 -10.97 -22.75 12.02
C LEU A 607 -12.41 -22.43 11.61
N TYR A 608 -13.38 -22.58 12.52
CA TYR A 608 -14.77 -22.17 12.27
C TYR A 608 -14.85 -20.69 11.88
N LYS A 609 -14.20 -19.83 12.67
CA LYS A 609 -14.15 -18.39 12.40
C LYS A 609 -13.49 -18.09 11.05
N GLU A 610 -12.33 -18.68 10.75
CA GLU A 610 -11.66 -18.45 9.46
C GLU A 610 -12.50 -18.93 8.28
N ALA A 611 -13.17 -20.07 8.41
CA ALA A 611 -14.07 -20.59 7.39
C ALA A 611 -15.28 -19.66 7.17
N ALA A 612 -15.88 -19.15 8.24
CA ALA A 612 -16.99 -18.18 8.17
C ALA A 612 -16.56 -16.86 7.51
N LEU A 613 -15.39 -16.34 7.87
CA LEU A 613 -14.85 -15.10 7.31
C LEU A 613 -14.39 -15.25 5.85
N SER A 614 -14.14 -16.49 5.42
CA SER A 614 -13.75 -16.82 4.05
C SER A 614 -14.94 -17.19 3.16
N SER A 615 -16.14 -17.41 3.72
CA SER A 615 -17.34 -17.73 2.94
C SER A 615 -17.95 -16.49 2.28
N THR A 616 -18.79 -16.71 1.26
CA THR A 616 -19.52 -15.63 0.56
C THR A 616 -20.77 -15.14 1.30
N SER A 617 -21.07 -15.73 2.46
CA SER A 617 -22.28 -15.53 3.25
C SER A 617 -22.50 -14.06 3.60
N SER A 618 -23.75 -13.61 3.53
CA SER A 618 -24.13 -12.25 3.91
C SER A 618 -24.20 -12.09 5.43
N HIS A 619 -24.05 -10.85 5.93
CA HIS A 619 -24.17 -10.56 7.36
C HIS A 619 -25.55 -10.98 7.92
N SER A 620 -26.62 -10.81 7.14
CA SER A 620 -27.97 -11.23 7.54
C SER A 620 -28.06 -12.74 7.73
N SER A 621 -27.40 -13.53 6.88
CA SER A 621 -27.35 -14.99 7.00
C SER A 621 -26.52 -15.43 8.21
N LEU A 622 -25.34 -14.84 8.42
CA LEU A 622 -24.49 -15.17 9.57
C LEU A 622 -25.07 -14.73 10.92
N SER A 623 -26.03 -13.79 10.90
CA SER A 623 -26.77 -13.34 12.09
C SER A 623 -28.10 -14.07 12.28
N ALA A 624 -28.51 -14.92 11.33
CA ALA A 624 -29.70 -15.73 11.48
C ALA A 624 -29.49 -16.73 12.61
N VAL A 625 -30.48 -16.82 13.51
CA VAL A 625 -30.44 -17.72 14.65
C VAL A 625 -30.94 -19.08 14.19
N ASP A 626 -30.13 -20.12 14.42
CA ASP A 626 -30.60 -21.50 14.28
C ASP A 626 -31.74 -21.72 15.28
N GLN A 627 -32.91 -22.11 14.79
CA GLN A 627 -34.03 -22.42 15.69
C GLN A 627 -33.74 -23.64 16.58
N SER A 628 -32.85 -24.54 16.13
CA SER A 628 -32.51 -25.76 16.87
C SER A 628 -31.42 -25.54 17.94
N ALA A 629 -30.41 -24.72 17.63
CA ALA A 629 -29.30 -24.44 18.55
C ALA A 629 -29.49 -23.14 19.36
N GLY A 630 -30.42 -22.26 18.97
CA GLY A 630 -30.63 -20.96 19.60
C GLY A 630 -29.45 -19.99 19.45
N MET A 631 -28.52 -20.29 18.53
CA MET A 631 -27.31 -19.51 18.28
C MET A 631 -27.17 -19.22 16.79
N SER A 632 -26.54 -18.11 16.46
CA SER A 632 -26.14 -17.74 15.10
C SER A 632 -24.68 -18.14 14.83
N PRO A 633 -24.27 -18.29 13.56
CA PRO A 633 -22.86 -18.40 13.21
C PRO A 633 -22.00 -17.28 13.80
N ASN A 634 -22.55 -16.05 13.87
CA ASN A 634 -21.89 -14.91 14.51
C ASN A 634 -21.60 -15.12 16.00
N ASP A 635 -22.45 -15.83 16.74
CA ASP A 635 -22.21 -16.10 18.17
C ASP A 635 -20.97 -16.97 18.39
N ILE A 636 -20.75 -17.95 17.50
CA ILE A 636 -19.55 -18.82 17.53
C ILE A 636 -18.31 -18.04 17.11
N ILE A 637 -18.42 -17.12 16.14
CA ILE A 637 -17.33 -16.21 15.75
C ILE A 637 -16.94 -15.31 16.91
N MET A 638 -17.92 -14.71 17.60
CA MET A 638 -17.69 -13.87 18.77
C MET A 638 -17.06 -14.67 19.92
N LEU A 639 -17.49 -15.91 20.13
CA LEU A 639 -16.89 -16.80 21.11
C LEU A 639 -15.41 -17.07 20.79
N SER A 640 -15.10 -17.35 19.53
CA SER A 640 -13.74 -17.54 19.03
C SER A 640 -12.85 -16.32 19.33
N ASP A 641 -13.37 -15.11 19.11
CA ASP A 641 -12.68 -13.86 19.44
C ASP A 641 -12.41 -13.68 20.94
N LEU A 642 -13.43 -13.94 21.76
CA LEU A 642 -13.32 -13.84 23.22
C LEU A 642 -12.28 -14.81 23.78
N VAL A 643 -12.32 -16.07 23.31
CA VAL A 643 -11.35 -17.10 23.68
C VAL A 643 -9.94 -16.69 23.24
N LYS A 644 -9.78 -16.19 22.01
CA LYS A 644 -8.49 -15.75 21.47
C LYS A 644 -7.88 -14.61 22.29
N ALA A 645 -8.67 -13.56 22.55
CA ALA A 645 -8.24 -12.40 23.32
C ALA A 645 -7.88 -12.78 24.77
N ARG A 646 -8.65 -13.67 25.39
CA ARG A 646 -8.39 -14.11 26.76
C ARG A 646 -7.19 -15.06 26.86
N ALA A 647 -7.09 -16.03 25.97
CA ALA A 647 -6.09 -17.09 26.05
C ALA A 647 -4.66 -16.57 25.82
N GLU A 648 -4.48 -15.50 25.06
CA GLU A 648 -3.17 -14.86 24.82
C GLU A 648 -2.56 -14.30 26.13
N GLU A 649 -3.40 -13.69 26.97
CA GLU A 649 -2.99 -12.99 28.20
C GLU A 649 -3.36 -13.76 29.48
N ASP A 650 -3.85 -15.01 29.35
CA ASP A 650 -4.31 -15.77 30.49
C ASP A 650 -3.16 -16.04 31.46
N LYS A 651 -3.40 -16.02 32.77
CA LYS A 651 -2.37 -16.27 33.79
C LYS A 651 -1.85 -17.72 33.74
N ASN A 652 -2.64 -18.67 33.26
CA ASN A 652 -2.26 -20.08 33.19
C ASN A 652 -1.40 -20.38 31.95
N PRO A 653 -0.14 -20.83 32.12
CA PRO A 653 0.77 -21.12 31.00
C PRO A 653 0.27 -22.25 30.09
N LYS A 654 -0.53 -23.19 30.58
CA LYS A 654 -1.08 -24.29 29.77
C LYS A 654 -2.11 -23.79 28.75
N ILE A 655 -2.92 -22.80 29.15
CA ILE A 655 -3.92 -22.17 28.26
C ILE A 655 -3.20 -21.35 27.18
N ARG A 656 -2.19 -20.57 27.57
CA ARG A 656 -1.35 -19.83 26.62
C ARG A 656 -0.68 -20.78 25.62
N LYS A 657 -0.12 -21.88 26.10
CA LYS A 657 0.50 -22.90 25.24
C LYS A 657 -0.50 -23.50 24.25
N ALA A 658 -1.66 -23.95 24.71
CA ALA A 658 -2.72 -24.48 23.85
C ALA A 658 -3.16 -23.47 22.76
N HIS A 659 -3.24 -22.19 23.12
CA HIS A 659 -3.53 -21.10 22.18
C HIS A 659 -2.46 -20.94 21.10
N PHE A 660 -1.18 -20.88 21.49
CA PHE A 660 -0.08 -20.75 20.52
C PHE A 660 0.07 -21.99 19.64
N ASP A 661 -0.09 -23.19 20.21
CA ASP A 661 -0.06 -24.45 19.46
C ASP A 661 -1.22 -24.50 18.43
N ALA A 662 -2.42 -24.06 18.81
CA ALA A 662 -3.56 -23.98 17.91
C ALA A 662 -3.34 -22.96 16.77
N LEU A 663 -2.76 -21.79 17.06
CA LEU A 663 -2.44 -20.80 16.03
C LEU A 663 -1.35 -21.26 15.06
N ALA A 664 -0.38 -22.04 15.55
CA ALA A 664 0.66 -22.62 14.71
C ALA A 664 0.10 -23.67 13.72
N GLU A 665 -0.90 -24.46 14.15
CA GLU A 665 -1.50 -25.53 13.34
C GLU A 665 -2.66 -25.05 12.45
N LEU A 666 -3.27 -23.90 12.76
CA LEU A 666 -4.40 -23.32 12.03
C LEU A 666 -4.20 -23.23 10.51
N PRO A 667 -3.06 -22.78 9.96
CA PRO A 667 -2.85 -22.71 8.52
C PRO A 667 -2.92 -24.07 7.83
N LEU A 668 -2.39 -25.13 8.48
CA LEU A 668 -2.40 -26.50 7.96
C LEU A 668 -3.81 -27.10 8.05
N ALA A 669 -4.49 -26.93 9.18
CA ALA A 669 -5.87 -27.38 9.37
C ALA A 669 -6.84 -26.75 8.35
N ARG A 670 -6.59 -25.50 7.97
CA ARG A 670 -7.38 -24.80 6.94
C ARG A 670 -7.26 -25.43 5.55
N LEU A 671 -6.10 -25.97 5.22
CA LEU A 671 -5.85 -26.62 3.92
C LEU A 671 -6.41 -28.04 3.88
N SER A 672 -6.46 -28.73 5.02
CA SER A 672 -6.91 -30.12 5.12
C SER A 672 -8.41 -30.29 5.35
N THR A 673 -9.14 -29.20 5.64
CA THR A 673 -10.57 -29.25 5.99
C THR A 673 -11.40 -28.37 5.06
N ASN A 674 -12.60 -28.83 4.70
CA ASN A 674 -13.53 -28.06 3.85
C ASN A 674 -14.67 -27.44 4.65
N TRP A 675 -14.35 -26.70 5.71
CA TRP A 675 -15.36 -26.09 6.59
C TRP A 675 -16.11 -24.94 5.93
N GLY A 676 -15.63 -24.43 4.78
CA GLY A 676 -16.36 -23.44 3.98
C GLY A 676 -17.73 -23.93 3.49
N ASP A 677 -17.87 -25.23 3.21
CA ASP A 677 -19.13 -25.85 2.79
C ASP A 677 -20.23 -25.75 3.85
N LEU A 678 -19.87 -25.64 5.13
CA LEU A 678 -20.82 -25.47 6.22
C LEU A 678 -21.66 -24.20 6.02
N PHE A 679 -21.01 -23.11 5.58
CA PHE A 679 -21.65 -21.81 5.39
C PHE A 679 -22.41 -21.74 4.07
N ALA A 680 -21.94 -22.44 3.03
CA ALA A 680 -22.71 -22.58 1.79
C ALA A 680 -24.05 -23.32 2.03
N LYS A 681 -24.06 -24.36 2.87
CA LYS A 681 -25.29 -25.05 3.29
C LYS A 681 -26.15 -24.19 4.23
N TRP A 682 -25.52 -23.44 5.11
CA TRP A 682 -26.20 -22.52 6.01
C TRP A 682 -26.98 -21.46 5.22
N ASP A 683 -26.35 -20.85 4.22
CA ASP A 683 -26.97 -19.87 3.32
C ASP A 683 -28.14 -20.48 2.55
N GLN A 684 -28.07 -21.73 2.09
CA GLN A 684 -29.20 -22.40 1.42
C GLN A 684 -30.44 -22.56 2.32
N ASN A 685 -30.23 -22.72 3.62
CA ASN A 685 -31.33 -22.90 4.58
C ASN A 685 -31.91 -21.58 5.10
N HIS A 686 -31.22 -20.45 4.91
CA HIS A 686 -31.56 -19.15 5.49
C HIS A 686 -31.53 -17.99 4.47
N ALA A 687 -31.55 -18.30 3.16
CA ALA A 687 -31.63 -17.34 2.05
C ALA A 687 -33.02 -16.71 1.89
#